data_AF-A0A3B8LNC0-F1
#
_entry.id   AF-A0A3B8LNC0-F1
#
_cell.length_a   1.000
_cell.length_b   1.000
_cell.length_c   1.000
_cell.angle_alpha   90.00
_cell.angle_beta   90.00
_cell.angle_gamma   90.00
#
_symmetry.space_group_name_H-M   'P 1'
#
loop_
_entity.id
_entity.type
_entity.pdbx_description
1 polymer ?
#
loop_
_entity_poly.entity_id
_entity_poly.type
_entity_poly.pdbx_seq_one_letter_code
_entity_poly.pdbx_strand_id
1 'polypeptide(L)'
;NRSSFNPIDPTPGPNECRAGTDWLFHDQNKNNQRDFGAPAFRESDPTFGEQFFIIDDINKNGKLDVGEKIIGLKTSKIKATFIDGVERVRGKDLILTKVKIDASGSNAMHGTGSSSVMVGGHPGLTKLTGIAPDAELVISNSRAPDAQGRLVAAQAQAMAFLKKHGAQVAIHEYSLWFGRFLDGSSALEKIIAQAGKDGMIQVCPTGNLRGSKKHFLKQIPAKSTITLPIHVEPNTAYRINEYRTMLLTLLWNKQPGAALKFTLTTPQGKAIPLSDTNKTGRFLEGGTGLYLLDYKNTSDRGTVMQDVTLYNYQTSTQQFGSIPNGKWTLTIEGDPNVDVLLHGYIADEASSWVQGIYFSSDVVEDYLAAWPSTADHCIGVGAYTGRDDKPHSPGPEVQGQLRGYSSGGPRIDGEPIVWITAPDNPETAVSRLNVQGRSWIGHGHTTIYGGTSGASPHVAAAMGLLKQLHPDWDQQQALSALKKNAYIDSFVKGDVQNLPDKRWGYGKLRIYKLLYEKDRPENTAPQISYEHTGLPNKDGGAYQFVLGHLPDTLTVKVSDKEDKTETLKVSWDPEYDGVWNITNTKHQFPFPLKGKGDTASIKVRVVDSAGASSSTLLSIEVVACQDDTMCQEGFMCKEGSCVEKPKPEPTQAEPTQTEPTQTEPTVDGGVKETATGGDTGGPNKGCGCQATSNSVPVSMVSLCLLAFVFVSRRKRP
;
A
#
# COMPACT_ATOMS: atom_id res chain seq x y z
N ASN A 1 -3.68 -23.45 -13.03
CA ASN A 1 -3.98 -23.92 -11.67
C ASN A 1 -4.14 -22.71 -10.75
N ARG A 2 -5.27 -22.56 -10.07
CA ARG A 2 -5.42 -21.63 -8.94
C ARG A 2 -4.97 -22.38 -7.69
N SER A 3 -3.80 -22.08 -7.15
CA SER A 3 -3.41 -22.58 -5.82
C SER A 3 -4.17 -21.81 -4.74
N SER A 4 -4.58 -22.51 -3.69
CA SER A 4 -5.54 -22.07 -2.68
C SER A 4 -4.92 -21.13 -1.62
N PHE A 5 -4.32 -20.03 -2.06
CA PHE A 5 -3.72 -19.01 -1.19
C PHE A 5 -4.72 -17.91 -0.81
N ASN A 6 -5.81 -18.36 -0.19
CA ASN A 6 -6.42 -17.78 1.01
C ASN A 6 -7.61 -18.67 1.37
N PRO A 7 -7.75 -19.12 2.63
CA PRO A 7 -9.07 -19.40 3.15
C PRO A 7 -9.91 -18.13 3.00
N ILE A 8 -11.17 -18.27 2.62
CA ILE A 8 -12.15 -17.23 2.96
C ILE A 8 -12.44 -17.49 4.43
N ASP A 9 -11.67 -16.86 5.33
CA ASP A 9 -11.97 -16.89 6.76
C ASP A 9 -13.45 -16.48 6.93
N PRO A 10 -14.24 -17.20 7.74
CA PRO A 10 -15.67 -16.96 7.80
C PRO A 10 -15.92 -15.52 8.24
N THR A 11 -16.62 -14.74 7.41
CA THR A 11 -16.95 -13.35 7.74
C THR A 11 -17.71 -13.32 9.06
N PRO A 12 -17.16 -12.68 10.12
CA PRO A 12 -17.83 -12.61 11.41
C PRO A 12 -19.20 -11.93 11.33
N GLY A 13 -20.03 -12.13 12.35
CA GLY A 13 -21.33 -11.48 12.47
C GLY A 13 -21.22 -9.94 12.42
N PRO A 14 -22.28 -9.22 12.04
CA PRO A 14 -22.23 -7.77 11.80
C PRO A 14 -21.90 -6.91 13.04
N ASN A 15 -21.76 -7.51 14.22
CA ASN A 15 -21.36 -6.87 15.49
C ASN A 15 -20.03 -7.42 16.04
N GLU A 16 -19.33 -8.30 15.31
CA GLU A 16 -18.10 -8.97 15.76
C GLU A 16 -16.86 -8.28 15.18
N CYS A 17 -15.78 -8.17 15.96
CA CYS A 17 -14.53 -7.55 15.51
C CYS A 17 -13.75 -8.51 14.62
N ARG A 18 -13.44 -8.10 13.38
CA ARG A 18 -12.87 -8.99 12.36
C ARG A 18 -11.35 -9.01 12.46
N ALA A 19 -10.80 -10.11 12.98
CA ALA A 19 -9.37 -10.26 13.17
C ALA A 19 -8.59 -10.05 11.87
N GLY A 20 -7.43 -9.41 12.01
CA GLY A 20 -6.53 -9.04 10.91
C GLY A 20 -7.06 -7.99 9.90
N THR A 21 -8.29 -7.49 10.07
CA THR A 21 -8.86 -6.40 9.26
C THR A 21 -9.22 -5.19 10.13
N ASP A 22 -9.95 -5.43 11.21
CA ASP A 22 -10.34 -4.39 12.17
C ASP A 22 -9.25 -4.16 13.22
N TRP A 23 -9.34 -3.00 13.87
CA TRP A 23 -8.49 -2.58 14.97
C TRP A 23 -9.36 -2.07 16.11
N LEU A 24 -8.86 -2.24 17.33
CA LEU A 24 -9.46 -1.68 18.53
C LEU A 24 -8.68 -0.44 18.97
N PHE A 25 -9.28 0.39 19.82
CA PHE A 25 -8.59 1.51 20.46
C PHE A 25 -9.07 1.69 21.90
N HIS A 26 -8.21 2.24 22.75
CA HIS A 26 -8.58 2.58 24.13
C HIS A 26 -9.28 3.95 24.18
N ASP A 27 -10.60 3.95 23.99
CA ASP A 27 -11.47 5.12 24.21
C ASP A 27 -11.44 5.54 25.70
N GLN A 28 -10.53 6.45 26.03
CA GLN A 28 -10.23 6.86 27.40
C GLN A 28 -11.29 7.83 27.94
N ASN A 29 -11.91 8.62 27.05
CA ASN A 29 -12.88 9.66 27.42
C ASN A 29 -14.36 9.27 27.18
N LYS A 30 -14.60 8.13 26.53
CA LYS A 30 -15.89 7.47 26.27
C LYS A 30 -16.77 8.19 25.25
N ASN A 31 -16.15 8.80 24.22
CA ASN A 31 -16.85 9.49 23.12
C ASN A 31 -17.12 8.61 21.89
N ASN A 32 -16.66 7.35 21.88
CA ASN A 32 -16.76 6.37 20.79
C ASN A 32 -16.00 6.78 19.50
N GLN A 33 -14.96 7.58 19.60
CA GLN A 33 -14.07 8.01 18.50
C GLN A 33 -12.63 8.00 18.99
N ARG A 34 -11.68 7.58 18.13
CA ARG A 34 -10.27 7.59 18.52
C ARG A 34 -9.70 9.01 18.51
N ASP A 35 -9.32 9.52 19.67
CA ASP A 35 -8.63 10.80 19.82
C ASP A 35 -7.10 10.67 19.64
N PHE A 36 -6.47 11.71 19.07
CA PHE A 36 -5.04 11.74 18.76
C PHE A 36 -4.50 13.15 18.49
N GLY A 37 -3.18 13.31 18.63
CA GLY A 37 -2.46 14.54 18.29
C GLY A 37 -2.34 15.56 19.42
N ALA A 38 -1.46 16.55 19.22
CA ALA A 38 -1.24 17.63 20.17
C ALA A 38 -2.37 18.67 20.13
N PRO A 39 -2.71 19.33 21.26
CA PRO A 39 -2.02 19.29 22.55
C PRO A 39 -2.49 18.19 23.52
N ALA A 40 -3.52 17.41 23.16
CA ALA A 40 -4.07 16.36 24.03
C ALA A 40 -3.05 15.23 24.28
N PHE A 41 -2.32 14.84 23.24
CA PHE A 41 -1.29 13.80 23.27
C PHE A 41 0.09 14.36 22.97
N ARG A 42 1.11 13.59 23.34
CA ARG A 42 2.54 13.90 23.29
C ARG A 42 3.26 12.91 22.37
N GLU A 43 4.48 13.28 22.01
CA GLU A 43 5.39 12.44 21.22
C GLU A 43 5.73 11.09 21.88
N SER A 44 5.61 11.02 23.21
CA SER A 44 5.79 9.81 24.02
C SER A 44 4.65 8.80 23.91
N ASP A 45 3.47 9.24 23.46
CA ASP A 45 2.24 8.50 23.69
C ASP A 45 2.03 7.49 22.54
N PRO A 46 1.64 6.23 22.85
CA PRO A 46 1.60 5.16 21.86
C PRO A 46 0.68 5.54 20.71
N THR A 47 1.15 5.38 19.47
CA THR A 47 0.40 5.74 18.26
C THR A 47 -0.06 7.22 18.18
N PHE A 48 0.62 8.10 18.93
CA PHE A 48 0.35 9.56 19.01
C PHE A 48 -1.09 9.92 19.41
N GLY A 49 -1.72 9.07 20.22
CA GLY A 49 -3.13 9.21 20.59
C GLY A 49 -3.54 8.14 21.58
N GLU A 50 -4.84 7.85 21.62
CA GLU A 50 -5.36 6.64 22.24
C GLU A 50 -4.74 5.40 21.56
N GLN A 51 -4.29 4.42 22.33
CA GLN A 51 -3.53 3.31 21.78
C GLN A 51 -4.38 2.46 20.83
N PHE A 52 -3.89 2.20 19.61
CA PHE A 52 -4.46 1.16 18.73
C PHE A 52 -4.04 -0.24 19.19
N PHE A 53 -4.92 -1.22 19.03
CA PHE A 53 -4.64 -2.64 19.23
C PHE A 53 -5.10 -3.46 18.02
N ILE A 54 -4.38 -4.55 17.72
CA ILE A 54 -4.74 -5.56 16.72
C ILE A 54 -4.90 -6.94 17.38
N ILE A 55 -5.69 -7.82 16.77
CA ILE A 55 -6.00 -9.15 17.32
C ILE A 55 -4.92 -10.15 16.89
N ASP A 56 -4.42 -10.96 17.84
CA ASP A 56 -3.61 -12.15 17.56
C ASP A 56 -4.56 -13.36 17.49
N ASP A 57 -5.22 -13.51 16.34
CA ASP A 57 -6.11 -14.61 15.99
C ASP A 57 -5.25 -15.84 15.66
N ILE A 58 -5.04 -16.67 16.68
CA ILE A 58 -4.14 -17.82 16.60
C ILE A 58 -4.87 -19.01 16.00
N ASN A 59 -6.16 -19.14 16.30
CA ASN A 59 -6.98 -20.25 15.83
C ASN A 59 -7.43 -20.07 14.35
N LYS A 60 -7.28 -18.85 13.81
CA LYS A 60 -7.53 -18.44 12.42
C LYS A 60 -9.00 -18.56 11.99
N ASN A 61 -9.92 -18.22 12.90
CA ASN A 61 -11.34 -18.17 12.60
C ASN A 61 -11.85 -16.78 12.20
N GLY A 62 -11.00 -15.74 12.26
CA GLY A 62 -11.32 -14.40 11.78
C GLY A 62 -12.05 -13.49 12.77
N LYS A 63 -12.28 -13.91 14.02
CA LYS A 63 -12.81 -13.07 15.11
C LYS A 63 -11.83 -13.00 16.29
N LEU A 64 -12.18 -12.27 17.35
CA LEU A 64 -11.46 -12.25 18.62
C LEU A 64 -12.14 -13.20 19.61
N ASP A 65 -11.44 -14.24 20.06
CA ASP A 65 -11.96 -15.18 21.06
C ASP A 65 -11.49 -14.95 22.49
N VAL A 66 -12.23 -15.52 23.44
CA VAL A 66 -11.88 -15.50 24.87
C VAL A 66 -10.60 -16.29 25.10
N GLY A 67 -9.55 -15.60 25.56
CA GLY A 67 -8.21 -16.16 25.77
C GLY A 67 -7.19 -15.74 24.71
N GLU A 68 -7.63 -15.16 23.59
CA GLU A 68 -6.73 -14.52 22.63
C GLU A 68 -6.34 -13.11 23.11
N LYS A 69 -5.14 -12.65 22.70
CA LYS A 69 -4.57 -11.39 23.14
C LYS A 69 -4.71 -10.31 22.06
N ILE A 70 -4.85 -9.07 22.52
CA ILE A 70 -4.81 -7.89 21.66
C ILE A 70 -3.47 -7.18 21.83
N ILE A 71 -2.76 -7.00 20.71
CA ILE A 71 -1.40 -6.47 20.67
C ILE A 71 -1.47 -4.95 20.51
N GLY A 72 -1.10 -4.23 21.56
CA GLY A 72 -1.05 -2.77 21.58
C GLY A 72 0.09 -2.23 20.72
N LEU A 73 -0.27 -1.54 19.63
CA LEU A 73 0.66 -0.85 18.74
C LEU A 73 1.32 0.33 19.49
N LYS A 74 2.57 0.66 19.16
CA LYS A 74 3.38 1.66 19.89
C LYS A 74 3.99 2.69 18.95
N THR A 75 5.05 2.30 18.26
CA THR A 75 5.90 3.19 17.46
C THR A 75 5.33 3.41 16.07
N SER A 76 5.29 4.67 15.59
CA SER A 76 4.94 4.96 14.19
C SER A 76 6.03 4.45 13.23
N LYS A 77 5.63 3.81 12.12
CA LYS A 77 6.54 3.42 11.03
C LYS A 77 7.16 4.62 10.32
N ILE A 78 6.60 5.82 10.48
CA ILE A 78 7.20 7.06 10.00
C ILE A 78 8.31 7.49 10.98
N LYS A 79 9.54 7.55 10.49
CA LYS A 79 10.74 7.95 11.23
C LYS A 79 10.90 9.48 11.27
N ALA A 80 10.65 10.14 10.14
CA ALA A 80 10.75 11.59 9.99
C ALA A 80 9.89 12.10 8.83
N THR A 81 9.53 13.38 8.85
CA THR A 81 8.82 14.05 7.74
C THR A 81 9.44 15.41 7.40
N PHE A 82 9.38 15.80 6.13
CA PHE A 82 9.67 17.16 5.64
C PHE A 82 8.48 17.67 4.84
N ILE A 83 7.61 18.43 5.53
CA ILE A 83 6.32 18.90 5.02
C ILE A 83 6.30 20.43 5.05
N ASP A 84 6.07 21.05 3.89
CA ASP A 84 6.00 22.51 3.72
C ASP A 84 7.21 23.25 4.34
N GLY A 85 8.41 22.69 4.19
CA GLY A 85 9.68 23.23 4.71
C GLY A 85 9.99 22.89 6.16
N VAL A 86 9.09 22.24 6.88
CA VAL A 86 9.27 21.87 8.30
C VAL A 86 9.72 20.42 8.39
N GLU A 87 10.91 20.19 8.95
CA GLU A 87 11.39 18.87 9.36
C GLU A 87 10.81 18.49 10.73
N ARG A 88 10.34 17.25 10.87
CA ARG A 88 9.86 16.63 12.12
C ARG A 88 10.44 15.23 12.28
N VAL A 89 10.71 14.78 13.50
CA VAL A 89 11.39 13.50 13.78
C VAL A 89 10.71 12.73 14.92
N ARG A 90 10.55 11.41 14.73
CA ARG A 90 9.94 10.50 15.71
C ARG A 90 10.75 10.45 17.00
N GLY A 91 10.08 10.52 18.14
CA GLY A 91 10.71 10.66 19.45
C GLY A 91 11.19 12.08 19.76
N LYS A 92 10.81 13.07 18.94
CA LYS A 92 11.05 14.50 19.22
C LYS A 92 9.80 15.35 19.01
N ASP A 93 9.22 15.32 17.82
CA ASP A 93 8.14 16.23 17.43
C ASP A 93 7.30 15.78 16.21
N LEU A 94 7.33 14.50 15.83
CA LEU A 94 6.57 13.96 14.71
C LEU A 94 5.05 14.14 14.88
N ILE A 95 4.52 14.10 16.11
CA ILE A 95 3.12 14.42 16.45
C ILE A 95 2.69 15.83 16.04
N LEU A 96 3.64 16.74 15.81
CA LEU A 96 3.40 18.12 15.36
C LEU A 96 3.47 18.27 13.83
N THR A 97 3.50 17.17 13.07
CA THR A 97 3.36 17.15 11.60
C THR A 97 1.93 17.48 11.20
N LYS A 98 1.73 18.55 10.44
CA LYS A 98 0.41 18.97 9.98
C LYS A 98 0.14 18.52 8.55
N VAL A 99 -0.87 17.67 8.39
CA VAL A 99 -1.45 17.28 7.09
C VAL A 99 -2.61 18.22 6.78
N LYS A 100 -2.76 18.66 5.54
CA LYS A 100 -3.90 19.51 5.13
C LYS A 100 -5.08 18.62 4.74
N ILE A 101 -6.26 18.98 5.22
CA ILE A 101 -7.52 18.33 4.87
C ILE A 101 -8.44 19.43 4.34
N ASP A 102 -9.00 19.22 3.16
CA ASP A 102 -9.94 20.13 2.51
C ASP A 102 -11.15 19.36 1.94
N ALA A 103 -11.97 20.03 1.12
CA ALA A 103 -13.18 19.44 0.55
C ALA A 103 -12.92 18.22 -0.35
N SER A 104 -11.70 18.02 -0.86
CA SER A 104 -11.31 16.84 -1.65
C SER A 104 -10.83 15.66 -0.79
N GLY A 105 -10.41 15.91 0.46
CA GLY A 105 -9.87 14.89 1.36
C GLY A 105 -8.54 15.31 2.01
N SER A 106 -7.73 14.32 2.37
CA SER A 106 -6.41 14.53 2.97
C SER A 106 -5.32 14.66 1.91
N ASN A 107 -4.49 15.70 1.98
CA ASN A 107 -3.35 15.88 1.06
C ASN A 107 -2.19 14.87 1.26
N ALA A 108 -2.32 13.95 2.22
CA ALA A 108 -1.43 12.79 2.37
C ALA A 108 -1.98 11.51 1.68
N MET A 109 -3.25 11.48 1.24
CA MET A 109 -3.95 10.26 0.78
C MET A 109 -3.14 9.40 -0.21
N HIS A 110 -2.60 10.02 -1.26
CA HIS A 110 -1.82 9.31 -2.29
C HIS A 110 -0.57 8.65 -1.69
N GLY A 111 0.16 9.40 -0.85
CA GLY A 111 1.28 8.86 -0.07
C GLY A 111 0.87 7.76 0.93
N THR A 112 -0.33 7.80 1.51
CA THR A 112 -0.88 6.72 2.36
C THR A 112 -1.07 5.43 1.56
N GLY A 113 -1.58 5.54 0.32
CA GLY A 113 -1.70 4.42 -0.62
C GLY A 113 -0.34 3.78 -0.90
N SER A 114 0.64 4.56 -1.37
CA SER A 114 2.01 4.08 -1.63
C SER A 114 2.66 3.46 -0.39
N SER A 115 2.48 4.10 0.77
CA SER A 115 3.02 3.62 2.05
C SER A 115 2.40 2.29 2.48
N SER A 116 1.11 2.06 2.23
CA SER A 116 0.42 0.81 2.57
C SER A 116 1.01 -0.38 1.81
N VAL A 117 1.25 -0.21 0.50
CA VAL A 117 1.86 -1.23 -0.37
C VAL A 117 3.30 -1.57 0.07
N MET A 118 4.06 -0.56 0.52
CA MET A 118 5.43 -0.78 0.98
C MET A 118 5.49 -1.42 2.37
N VAL A 119 4.86 -0.80 3.38
CA VAL A 119 5.12 -1.10 4.81
C VAL A 119 3.85 -1.35 5.63
N GLY A 120 2.67 -1.48 5.00
CA GLY A 120 1.40 -1.69 5.70
C GLY A 120 1.36 -2.97 6.53
N GLY A 121 0.45 -3.03 7.50
CA GLY A 121 0.18 -4.24 8.28
C GLY A 121 1.32 -4.71 9.21
N HIS A 122 1.14 -5.91 9.75
CA HIS A 122 2.09 -6.64 10.58
C HIS A 122 1.98 -8.15 10.22
N PRO A 123 3.08 -8.80 9.77
CA PRO A 123 3.06 -10.21 9.37
C PRO A 123 2.42 -11.14 10.41
N GLY A 124 1.53 -12.01 9.96
CA GLY A 124 0.82 -12.97 10.81
C GLY A 124 -0.32 -12.38 11.65
N LEU A 125 -0.46 -11.05 11.73
CA LEU A 125 -1.48 -10.36 12.54
C LEU A 125 -2.46 -9.50 11.71
N THR A 126 -2.15 -9.21 10.44
CA THR A 126 -3.04 -8.46 9.54
C THR A 126 -3.14 -9.08 8.15
N LYS A 127 -4.35 -9.13 7.59
CA LYS A 127 -4.64 -9.72 6.27
C LYS A 127 -4.08 -8.89 5.13
N LEU A 128 -4.04 -7.57 5.28
CA LEU A 128 -3.38 -6.65 4.36
C LEU A 128 -2.01 -6.23 4.94
N THR A 129 -0.94 -6.77 4.35
CA THR A 129 0.45 -6.50 4.74
C THR A 129 1.25 -6.06 3.52
N GLY A 130 2.09 -5.04 3.67
CA GLY A 130 3.00 -4.55 2.62
C GLY A 130 4.18 -5.50 2.38
N ILE A 131 4.97 -5.23 1.35
CA ILE A 131 6.11 -6.10 0.96
C ILE A 131 7.27 -6.06 1.94
N ALA A 132 7.54 -4.91 2.56
CA ALA A 132 8.62 -4.69 3.52
C ALA A 132 8.05 -4.08 4.81
N PRO A 133 7.22 -4.81 5.58
CA PRO A 133 6.42 -4.25 6.67
C PRO A 133 7.25 -3.72 7.84
N ASP A 134 8.47 -4.22 8.04
CA ASP A 134 9.36 -3.77 9.11
C ASP A 134 10.26 -2.58 8.71
N ALA A 135 10.12 -2.07 7.46
CA ALA A 135 10.87 -0.92 6.99
C ALA A 135 10.29 0.41 7.51
N GLU A 136 11.17 1.38 7.74
CA GLU A 136 10.79 2.72 8.18
C GLU A 136 10.56 3.70 7.02
N LEU A 137 9.63 4.63 7.17
CA LEU A 137 9.34 5.68 6.20
C LEU A 137 9.98 7.02 6.58
N VAL A 138 10.61 7.66 5.60
CA VAL A 138 11.04 9.07 5.64
C VAL A 138 10.27 9.79 4.55
N ILE A 139 9.32 10.66 4.92
CA ILE A 139 8.30 11.17 3.98
C ILE A 139 8.52 12.66 3.70
N SER A 140 8.44 13.08 2.43
CA SER A 140 8.41 14.50 2.07
C SER A 140 7.33 14.82 1.05
N ASN A 141 6.67 15.97 1.22
CA ASN A 141 5.76 16.52 0.20
C ASN A 141 6.49 17.40 -0.84
N SER A 142 7.83 17.43 -0.81
CA SER A 142 8.70 18.16 -1.75
C SER A 142 8.36 19.64 -1.93
N ARG A 143 7.88 20.32 -0.87
CA ARG A 143 7.65 21.77 -0.86
C ARG A 143 8.27 22.44 0.35
N ALA A 144 8.70 23.69 0.18
CA ALA A 144 9.27 24.55 1.23
C ALA A 144 9.03 26.05 0.91
N PRO A 145 9.04 26.96 1.90
CA PRO A 145 8.96 28.39 1.65
C PRO A 145 10.18 28.92 0.88
N ASP A 146 9.94 29.85 -0.04
CA ASP A 146 10.98 30.68 -0.65
C ASP A 146 11.37 31.87 0.26
N ALA A 147 12.29 32.71 -0.20
CA ALA A 147 12.73 33.92 0.50
C ALA A 147 11.65 35.03 0.61
N GLN A 148 10.42 34.78 0.15
CA GLN A 148 9.23 35.62 0.35
C GLN A 148 8.15 34.88 1.18
N GLY A 149 8.47 33.74 1.77
CA GLY A 149 7.55 32.91 2.54
C GLY A 149 6.54 32.11 1.70
N ARG A 150 6.66 32.14 0.36
CA ARG A 150 5.73 31.45 -0.54
C ARG A 150 6.12 29.99 -0.67
N LEU A 151 5.18 29.09 -0.49
CA LEU A 151 5.41 27.65 -0.60
C LEU A 151 5.71 27.25 -2.05
N VAL A 152 6.95 26.86 -2.36
CA VAL A 152 7.41 26.47 -3.70
C VAL A 152 7.86 25.01 -3.76
N ALA A 153 8.08 24.50 -4.96
CA ALA A 153 8.68 23.18 -5.20
C ALA A 153 10.12 23.13 -4.66
N ALA A 154 10.45 22.07 -3.92
CA ALA A 154 11.65 21.94 -3.11
C ALA A 154 12.24 20.51 -3.14
N GLN A 155 12.21 19.86 -4.31
CA GLN A 155 12.67 18.47 -4.46
C GLN A 155 14.16 18.30 -4.09
N ALA A 156 15.02 19.31 -4.31
CA ALA A 156 16.42 19.25 -3.91
C ALA A 156 16.58 19.19 -2.38
N GLN A 157 15.81 20.00 -1.64
CA GLN A 157 15.77 19.94 -0.17
C GLN A 157 15.19 18.60 0.31
N ALA A 158 14.17 18.07 -0.37
CA ALA A 158 13.60 16.75 -0.05
C ALA A 158 14.64 15.62 -0.22
N MET A 159 15.43 15.64 -1.29
CA MET A 159 16.52 14.67 -1.50
C MET A 159 17.63 14.78 -0.44
N ALA A 160 18.00 16.01 -0.06
CA ALA A 160 18.94 16.22 1.04
C ALA A 160 18.39 15.71 2.39
N PHE A 161 17.09 15.90 2.65
CA PHE A 161 16.40 15.38 3.83
C PHE A 161 16.32 13.85 3.85
N LEU A 162 16.01 13.19 2.72
CA LEU A 162 16.03 11.73 2.58
C LEU A 162 17.43 11.16 2.91
N LYS A 163 18.48 11.74 2.33
CA LYS A 163 19.87 11.35 2.59
C LYS A 163 20.27 11.58 4.06
N LYS A 164 19.86 12.71 4.66
CA LYS A 164 20.09 13.06 6.07
C LYS A 164 19.53 12.01 7.05
N HIS A 165 18.37 11.42 6.74
CA HIS A 165 17.71 10.42 7.59
C HIS A 165 18.07 8.96 7.26
N GLY A 166 19.00 8.76 6.33
CA GLY A 166 19.56 7.45 5.97
C GLY A 166 18.68 6.59 5.07
N ALA A 167 17.80 7.20 4.26
CA ALA A 167 16.96 6.46 3.33
C ALA A 167 17.80 5.62 2.34
N GLN A 168 17.47 4.33 2.22
CA GLN A 168 18.15 3.38 1.33
C GLN A 168 17.47 3.27 -0.05
N VAL A 169 16.19 3.66 -0.13
CA VAL A 169 15.39 3.71 -1.35
C VAL A 169 14.56 4.99 -1.32
N ALA A 170 14.44 5.66 -2.46
CA ALA A 170 13.56 6.80 -2.69
C ALA A 170 12.53 6.47 -3.79
N ILE A 171 11.27 6.85 -3.57
CA ILE A 171 10.17 6.69 -4.54
C ILE A 171 9.61 8.06 -4.91
N HIS A 172 9.55 8.35 -6.21
CA HIS A 172 9.24 9.67 -6.75
C HIS A 172 7.77 9.77 -7.17
N GLU A 173 6.87 9.82 -6.20
CA GLU A 173 5.42 9.95 -6.39
C GLU A 173 4.99 11.39 -6.76
N TYR A 174 5.56 11.90 -7.85
CA TYR A 174 5.16 13.11 -8.55
C TYR A 174 5.61 13.03 -10.00
N SER A 175 4.77 13.48 -10.94
CA SER A 175 5.04 13.27 -12.36
C SER A 175 4.56 14.45 -13.22
N LEU A 176 5.35 14.85 -14.22
CA LEU A 176 5.03 15.91 -15.18
C LEU A 176 5.52 15.56 -16.59
N TRP A 177 4.68 15.82 -17.60
CA TRP A 177 4.98 15.61 -19.03
C TRP A 177 5.05 16.91 -19.83
N PHE A 178 4.94 18.06 -19.16
CA PHE A 178 4.97 19.40 -19.72
C PHE A 178 5.89 20.30 -18.86
N GLY A 179 6.39 21.40 -19.43
CA GLY A 179 7.34 22.31 -18.78
C GLY A 179 8.66 21.63 -18.38
N ARG A 180 9.07 20.58 -19.10
CA ARG A 180 10.27 19.75 -18.84
C ARG A 180 10.91 19.34 -20.16
N PHE A 181 12.23 19.20 -20.16
CA PHE A 181 12.98 18.70 -21.32
C PHE A 181 12.80 17.19 -21.57
N LEU A 182 12.34 16.41 -20.58
CA LEU A 182 12.08 14.96 -20.67
C LEU A 182 13.27 14.11 -21.19
N ASP A 183 14.49 14.61 -21.06
CA ASP A 183 15.74 14.04 -21.59
C ASP A 183 16.75 13.65 -20.50
N GLY A 184 16.36 13.69 -19.22
CA GLY A 184 17.26 13.44 -18.08
C GLY A 184 18.13 14.64 -17.68
N SER A 185 18.00 15.80 -18.32
CA SER A 185 18.90 16.94 -18.12
C SER A 185 18.60 17.83 -16.91
N SER A 186 17.42 17.78 -16.29
CA SER A 186 17.08 18.75 -15.25
C SER A 186 17.90 18.53 -13.97
N ALA A 187 18.03 19.60 -13.16
CA ALA A 187 18.79 19.54 -11.92
C ALA A 187 18.31 18.43 -10.96
N LEU A 188 17.00 18.13 -10.94
CA LEU A 188 16.49 17.02 -10.12
C LEU A 188 16.85 15.65 -10.71
N GLU A 189 16.74 15.46 -12.02
CA GLU A 189 17.09 14.20 -12.67
C GLU A 189 18.57 13.85 -12.44
N LYS A 190 19.45 14.86 -12.43
CA LYS A 190 20.86 14.72 -12.08
C LYS A 190 21.09 14.42 -10.59
N ILE A 191 20.31 15.02 -9.68
CA ILE A 191 20.34 14.68 -8.25
C ILE A 191 19.87 13.24 -8.00
N ILE A 192 18.84 12.77 -8.72
CA ILE A 192 18.34 11.39 -8.67
C ILE A 192 19.41 10.43 -9.19
N ALA A 193 19.94 10.67 -10.40
CA ALA A 193 21.00 9.85 -10.99
C ALA A 193 22.26 9.78 -10.12
N GLN A 194 22.63 10.87 -9.43
CA GLN A 194 23.74 10.86 -8.47
C GLN A 194 23.37 10.14 -7.17
N ALA A 195 22.16 10.31 -6.62
CA ALA A 195 21.71 9.59 -5.43
C ALA A 195 21.70 8.07 -5.63
N GLY A 196 21.38 7.60 -6.84
CA GLY A 196 21.51 6.19 -7.23
C GLY A 196 22.96 5.67 -7.22
N LYS A 197 23.92 6.49 -7.68
CA LYS A 197 25.37 6.19 -7.62
C LYS A 197 25.92 6.28 -6.20
N ASP A 198 25.35 7.13 -5.36
CA ASP A 198 25.65 7.24 -3.93
C ASP A 198 25.06 6.08 -3.09
N GLY A 199 24.40 5.09 -3.72
CA GLY A 199 23.88 3.89 -3.05
C GLY A 199 22.44 3.97 -2.52
N MET A 200 21.73 5.08 -2.72
CA MET A 200 20.29 5.20 -2.42
C MET A 200 19.47 4.87 -3.67
N ILE A 201 18.78 3.73 -3.69
CA ILE A 201 18.08 3.28 -4.90
C ILE A 201 16.91 4.21 -5.26
N GLN A 202 16.76 4.55 -6.53
CA GLN A 202 15.74 5.47 -7.05
C GLN A 202 14.67 4.73 -7.84
N VAL A 203 13.39 4.93 -7.48
CA VAL A 203 12.21 4.36 -8.17
C VAL A 203 11.27 5.46 -8.65
N CYS A 204 10.90 5.41 -9.93
CA CYS A 204 10.08 6.43 -10.57
C CYS A 204 8.89 5.78 -11.32
N PRO A 205 7.62 6.02 -10.94
CA PRO A 205 6.48 5.65 -11.78
C PRO A 205 6.55 6.36 -13.14
N THR A 206 6.21 5.68 -14.24
CA THR A 206 6.29 6.29 -15.58
C THR A 206 5.14 7.25 -15.89
N GLY A 207 4.03 7.21 -15.14
CA GLY A 207 2.84 8.04 -15.38
C GLY A 207 1.70 7.29 -16.06
N ASN A 208 0.57 7.98 -16.27
CA ASN A 208 -0.69 7.37 -16.68
C ASN A 208 -1.29 8.03 -17.96
N LEU A 209 -0.46 8.37 -18.95
CA LEU A 209 -0.88 9.18 -20.11
C LEU A 209 -1.35 8.38 -21.33
N ARG A 210 -1.18 7.06 -21.34
CA ARG A 210 -1.45 6.28 -22.54
C ARG A 210 -2.96 6.28 -22.88
N GLY A 211 -3.29 6.55 -24.13
CA GLY A 211 -4.65 6.77 -24.61
C GLY A 211 -5.22 8.18 -24.36
N SER A 212 -4.51 9.07 -23.65
CA SER A 212 -5.00 10.44 -23.36
C SER A 212 -4.94 11.41 -24.55
N LYS A 213 -4.22 11.05 -25.63
CA LYS A 213 -3.96 11.89 -26.82
C LYS A 213 -3.24 13.21 -26.51
N LYS A 214 -2.45 13.24 -25.43
CA LYS A 214 -1.70 14.41 -24.94
C LYS A 214 -0.28 14.56 -25.50
N HIS A 215 0.12 13.72 -26.45
CA HIS A 215 1.41 13.78 -27.12
C HIS A 215 1.24 13.57 -28.62
N PHE A 216 1.94 14.36 -29.43
CA PHE A 216 2.18 14.08 -30.86
C PHE A 216 3.67 13.94 -31.13
N LEU A 217 4.01 13.16 -32.16
CA LEU A 217 5.37 13.06 -32.69
C LEU A 217 5.35 13.24 -34.21
N LYS A 218 6.07 14.25 -34.71
CA LYS A 218 6.03 14.62 -36.13
C LYS A 218 7.43 14.94 -36.66
N GLN A 219 7.80 14.32 -37.78
CA GLN A 219 8.91 14.80 -38.60
C GLN A 219 8.47 16.06 -39.34
N ILE A 220 9.22 17.15 -39.18
CA ILE A 220 9.02 18.44 -39.85
C ILE A 220 10.10 18.59 -40.92
N PRO A 221 9.78 18.43 -42.23
CA PRO A 221 10.77 18.57 -43.28
C PRO A 221 11.32 19.99 -43.40
N ALA A 222 12.57 20.11 -43.88
CA ALA A 222 13.22 21.38 -44.14
C ALA A 222 12.36 22.25 -45.08
N LYS A 223 12.30 23.56 -44.80
CA LYS A 223 11.53 24.58 -45.55
C LYS A 223 10.02 24.31 -45.67
N SER A 224 9.47 23.34 -44.94
CA SER A 224 8.03 23.04 -44.95
C SER A 224 7.24 23.97 -44.02
N THR A 225 5.93 24.03 -44.22
CA THR A 225 4.98 24.55 -43.23
C THR A 225 3.97 23.46 -42.92
N ILE A 226 3.92 23.03 -41.65
CA ILE A 226 3.01 21.98 -41.16
C ILE A 226 1.99 22.61 -40.22
N THR A 227 0.78 22.05 -40.21
CA THR A 227 -0.37 22.59 -39.47
C THR A 227 -1.03 21.47 -38.69
N LEU A 228 -0.96 21.50 -37.36
CA LEU A 228 -1.49 20.47 -36.47
C LEU A 228 -2.72 20.96 -35.68
N PRO A 229 -3.77 20.13 -35.54
CA PRO A 229 -4.97 20.48 -34.77
C PRO A 229 -4.80 20.26 -33.26
N ILE A 230 -5.22 21.24 -32.46
CA ILE A 230 -5.37 21.13 -31.01
C ILE A 230 -6.85 21.32 -30.69
N HIS A 231 -7.46 20.36 -29.99
CA HIS A 231 -8.88 20.38 -29.66
C HIS A 231 -9.09 20.83 -28.21
N VAL A 232 -9.80 21.94 -28.03
CA VAL A 232 -10.23 22.46 -26.73
C VAL A 232 -11.74 22.26 -26.64
N GLU A 233 -12.15 21.06 -26.24
CA GLU A 233 -13.54 20.61 -26.33
C GLU A 233 -14.05 20.04 -24.99
N PRO A 234 -15.31 20.29 -24.60
CA PRO A 234 -15.88 19.76 -23.36
C PRO A 234 -15.82 18.23 -23.31
N ASN A 235 -15.27 17.67 -22.24
CA ASN A 235 -15.23 16.23 -22.03
C ASN A 235 -16.34 15.80 -21.06
N THR A 236 -17.50 15.47 -21.62
CA THR A 236 -18.70 15.07 -20.87
C THR A 236 -18.52 13.79 -20.07
N ALA A 237 -17.68 12.85 -20.53
CA ALA A 237 -17.39 11.60 -19.82
C ALA A 237 -16.73 11.83 -18.45
N TYR A 238 -15.94 12.91 -18.33
CA TYR A 238 -15.28 13.33 -17.09
C TYR A 238 -15.87 14.63 -16.49
N ARG A 239 -17.03 15.08 -17.01
CA ARG A 239 -17.77 16.28 -16.57
C ARG A 239 -16.98 17.60 -16.66
N ILE A 240 -16.06 17.69 -17.63
CA ILE A 240 -15.26 18.89 -17.89
C ILE A 240 -15.98 19.75 -18.95
N ASN A 241 -16.51 20.90 -18.53
CA ASN A 241 -17.30 21.78 -19.42
C ASN A 241 -16.46 22.84 -20.15
N GLU A 242 -15.32 23.23 -19.56
CA GLU A 242 -14.46 24.30 -20.02
C GLU A 242 -13.04 24.13 -19.44
N TYR A 243 -12.06 24.79 -20.06
CA TYR A 243 -10.68 24.88 -19.57
C TYR A 243 -10.30 26.35 -19.39
N ARG A 244 -9.44 26.66 -18.42
CA ARG A 244 -8.91 28.02 -18.15
C ARG A 244 -7.48 28.19 -18.63
N THR A 245 -6.76 27.09 -18.82
CA THR A 245 -5.32 27.03 -19.14
C THR A 245 -5.06 26.00 -20.23
N MET A 246 -4.18 26.34 -21.17
CA MET A 246 -3.49 25.40 -22.06
C MET A 246 -2.00 25.45 -21.72
N LEU A 247 -1.42 24.28 -21.47
CA LEU A 247 -0.01 24.07 -21.15
C LEU A 247 0.59 23.22 -22.27
N LEU A 248 1.26 23.85 -23.23
CA LEU A 248 1.82 23.20 -24.42
C LEU A 248 3.35 23.27 -24.37
N THR A 249 4.01 22.11 -24.48
CA THR A 249 5.48 21.99 -24.46
C THR A 249 5.96 21.30 -25.73
N LEU A 250 6.77 21.99 -26.53
CA LEU A 250 7.30 21.51 -27.81
C LEU A 250 8.80 21.23 -27.65
N LEU A 251 9.23 20.00 -27.95
CA LEU A 251 10.60 19.51 -27.73
C LEU A 251 11.21 18.98 -29.03
N TRP A 252 12.44 19.42 -29.34
CA TRP A 252 13.23 18.92 -30.48
C TRP A 252 14.73 18.97 -30.18
N ASN A 253 15.55 18.18 -30.90
CA ASN A 253 17.00 18.27 -30.78
C ASN A 253 17.52 19.52 -31.50
N LYS A 254 18.38 20.30 -30.84
CA LYS A 254 19.02 21.49 -31.41
C LYS A 254 20.01 21.17 -32.53
N GLN A 255 20.69 20.03 -32.47
CA GLN A 255 21.72 19.70 -33.46
C GLN A 255 21.09 19.28 -34.80
N PRO A 256 21.65 19.71 -35.96
CA PRO A 256 22.90 20.46 -36.15
C PRO A 256 22.73 22.00 -36.22
N GLY A 257 21.60 22.53 -35.75
CA GLY A 257 21.27 23.97 -35.80
C GLY A 257 19.77 24.31 -35.80
N ALA A 258 18.91 23.30 -35.62
CA ALA A 258 17.48 23.31 -35.92
C ALA A 258 16.67 24.46 -35.28
N ALA A 259 16.20 25.38 -36.12
CA ALA A 259 15.44 26.57 -35.76
C ALA A 259 13.99 26.52 -36.28
N LEU A 260 13.13 25.81 -35.55
CA LEU A 260 11.67 25.84 -35.77
C LEU A 260 11.05 27.16 -35.27
N LYS A 261 10.01 27.63 -35.97
CA LYS A 261 9.08 28.69 -35.48
C LYS A 261 7.66 28.15 -35.36
N PHE A 262 6.86 28.80 -34.51
CA PHE A 262 5.52 28.34 -34.15
C PHE A 262 4.52 29.49 -34.09
N THR A 263 3.31 29.24 -34.57
CA THR A 263 2.15 30.14 -34.44
C THR A 263 0.94 29.34 -33.98
N LEU A 264 0.33 29.75 -32.86
CA LEU A 264 -0.97 29.24 -32.43
C LEU A 264 -2.08 30.10 -33.04
N THR A 265 -3.06 29.48 -33.68
CA THR A 265 -4.24 30.17 -34.23
C THR A 265 -5.47 29.79 -33.41
N THR A 266 -6.24 30.79 -32.96
CA THR A 266 -7.49 30.56 -32.19
C THR A 266 -8.59 29.96 -33.08
N PRO A 267 -9.67 29.37 -32.51
CA PRO A 267 -10.82 28.90 -33.28
C PRO A 267 -11.53 29.99 -34.10
N GLN A 268 -11.26 31.28 -33.81
CA GLN A 268 -11.76 32.45 -34.54
C GLN A 268 -10.77 32.96 -35.62
N GLY A 269 -9.72 32.19 -35.93
CA GLY A 269 -8.75 32.52 -36.97
C GLY A 269 -7.67 33.53 -36.57
N LYS A 270 -7.60 33.95 -35.30
CA LYS A 270 -6.56 34.90 -34.85
C LYS A 270 -5.22 34.18 -34.66
N ALA A 271 -4.22 34.53 -35.48
CA ALA A 271 -2.85 34.06 -35.33
C ALA A 271 -2.13 34.69 -34.11
N ILE A 272 -1.30 33.89 -33.45
CA ILE A 272 -0.52 34.23 -32.26
C ILE A 272 0.88 33.62 -32.43
N PRO A 273 1.86 34.38 -32.98
CA PRO A 273 3.24 33.90 -33.09
C PRO A 273 3.86 33.75 -31.69
N LEU A 274 4.61 32.65 -31.50
CA LEU A 274 5.36 32.38 -30.27
C LEU A 274 6.73 33.06 -30.30
N SER A 275 7.23 33.48 -29.13
CA SER A 275 8.49 34.19 -29.00
C SER A 275 9.69 33.24 -28.92
N ASP A 276 10.73 33.55 -29.68
CA ASP A 276 12.08 32.99 -29.51
C ASP A 276 12.79 33.49 -28.22
N THR A 277 12.18 34.38 -27.43
CA THR A 277 12.85 35.08 -26.32
C THR A 277 12.28 34.73 -24.94
N ASN A 278 13.17 34.44 -23.98
CA ASN A 278 12.85 33.89 -22.66
C ASN A 278 12.20 34.88 -21.64
N LYS A 279 11.49 35.94 -22.06
CA LYS A 279 11.26 37.11 -21.17
C LYS A 279 9.90 37.83 -21.18
N THR A 280 8.91 37.51 -22.02
CA THR A 280 7.68 38.33 -22.11
C THR A 280 6.36 37.56 -22.10
N GLY A 281 5.78 37.41 -20.90
CA GLY A 281 4.34 37.22 -20.78
C GLY A 281 3.58 38.44 -21.31
N ARG A 282 2.54 38.23 -22.12
CA ARG A 282 1.78 39.30 -22.80
C ARG A 282 0.28 39.01 -22.84
N PHE A 283 -0.54 40.04 -22.69
CA PHE A 283 -1.94 39.97 -23.11
C PHE A 283 -2.04 39.93 -24.63
N LEU A 284 -2.97 39.16 -25.15
CA LEU A 284 -3.25 39.07 -26.58
C LEU A 284 -4.27 40.15 -26.99
N GLU A 285 -3.91 40.94 -28.00
CA GLU A 285 -4.64 42.12 -28.47
C GLU A 285 -6.11 41.86 -28.87
N GLY A 286 -6.90 42.92 -29.08
CA GLY A 286 -8.29 42.79 -29.52
C GLY A 286 -9.24 42.24 -28.44
N GLY A 287 -9.00 42.56 -27.16
CA GLY A 287 -9.96 42.33 -26.08
C GLY A 287 -10.16 40.88 -25.62
N THR A 288 -9.36 39.92 -26.12
CA THR A 288 -9.59 38.48 -25.91
C THR A 288 -9.53 37.96 -24.46
N GLY A 289 -9.01 38.74 -23.51
CA GLY A 289 -8.75 38.31 -22.12
C GLY A 289 -7.60 37.31 -21.96
N LEU A 290 -7.07 36.78 -23.06
CA LEU A 290 -5.99 35.80 -23.07
C LEU A 290 -4.65 36.43 -22.70
N TYR A 291 -3.93 35.77 -21.81
CA TYR A 291 -2.54 36.03 -21.46
C TYR A 291 -1.68 34.83 -21.85
N LEU A 292 -0.59 35.11 -22.55
CA LEU A 292 0.35 34.13 -23.07
C LEU A 292 1.70 34.32 -22.39
N LEU A 293 2.19 33.26 -21.73
CA LEU A 293 3.58 33.07 -21.35
C LEU A 293 4.22 32.08 -22.32
N ASP A 294 5.29 32.48 -22.99
CA ASP A 294 6.13 31.60 -23.80
C ASP A 294 7.62 31.83 -23.50
N TYR A 295 8.40 30.75 -23.51
CA TYR A 295 9.85 30.81 -23.36
C TYR A 295 10.54 29.64 -24.10
N LYS A 296 11.79 29.85 -24.51
CA LYS A 296 12.57 28.98 -25.41
C LYS A 296 13.94 28.69 -24.81
N ASN A 297 14.09 27.53 -24.15
CA ASN A 297 15.33 27.14 -23.47
C ASN A 297 16.02 25.96 -24.19
N THR A 298 17.27 25.67 -23.86
CA THR A 298 17.98 24.45 -24.32
C THR A 298 18.60 23.73 -23.13
N SER A 299 18.49 22.41 -23.07
CA SER A 299 19.21 21.58 -22.10
C SER A 299 20.70 21.47 -22.44
N ASP A 300 21.51 20.99 -21.49
CA ASP A 300 22.91 20.61 -21.76
C ASP A 300 23.05 19.32 -22.59
N ARG A 301 21.94 18.60 -22.81
CA ARG A 301 21.83 17.49 -23.79
C ARG A 301 21.43 17.95 -25.18
N GLY A 302 21.18 19.25 -25.38
CA GLY A 302 20.82 19.83 -26.66
C GLY A 302 19.34 19.80 -27.00
N THR A 303 18.46 19.35 -26.10
CA THR A 303 17.01 19.46 -26.29
C THR A 303 16.59 20.93 -26.23
N VAL A 304 16.02 21.46 -27.31
CA VAL A 304 15.31 22.74 -27.26
C VAL A 304 13.90 22.50 -26.74
N MET A 305 13.46 23.35 -25.81
CA MET A 305 12.09 23.39 -25.33
C MET A 305 11.49 24.75 -25.61
N GLN A 306 10.42 24.79 -26.41
CA GLN A 306 9.48 25.91 -26.44
C GLN A 306 8.32 25.54 -25.52
N ASP A 307 8.21 26.20 -24.38
CA ASP A 307 7.16 25.94 -23.40
C ASP A 307 6.18 27.11 -23.34
N VAL A 308 4.88 26.78 -23.24
CA VAL A 308 3.78 27.70 -23.53
C VAL A 308 2.68 27.52 -22.50
N THR A 309 2.39 28.57 -21.75
CA THR A 309 1.25 28.65 -20.83
C THR A 309 0.32 29.76 -21.29
N LEU A 310 -0.82 29.37 -21.86
CA LEU A 310 -1.89 30.28 -22.29
C LEU A 310 -3.07 30.17 -21.31
N TYR A 311 -3.54 31.28 -20.75
CA TYR A 311 -4.72 31.30 -19.90
C TYR A 311 -5.60 32.52 -20.14
N ASN A 312 -6.88 32.45 -19.79
CA ASN A 312 -7.77 33.62 -19.83
C ASN A 312 -7.82 34.27 -18.43
N TYR A 313 -7.47 35.55 -18.32
CA TYR A 313 -7.52 36.30 -17.07
C TYR A 313 -8.11 37.70 -17.27
N GLN A 314 -9.28 37.91 -16.68
CA GLN A 314 -10.00 39.17 -16.74
C GLN A 314 -9.43 40.13 -15.68
N THR A 315 -8.64 41.10 -16.11
CA THR A 315 -8.00 42.09 -15.21
C THR A 315 -9.00 42.98 -14.47
N SER A 316 -10.20 43.18 -15.00
CA SER A 316 -11.28 43.97 -14.42
C SER A 316 -11.97 43.26 -13.24
N THR A 317 -12.22 41.95 -13.35
CA THR A 317 -12.86 41.13 -12.30
C THR A 317 -11.84 40.41 -11.40
N GLN A 318 -10.57 40.37 -11.83
CA GLN A 318 -9.48 39.57 -11.25
C GLN A 318 -9.75 38.05 -11.26
N GLN A 319 -10.59 37.57 -12.18
CA GLN A 319 -10.98 36.16 -12.30
C GLN A 319 -10.37 35.47 -13.53
N PHE A 320 -10.16 34.17 -13.42
CA PHE A 320 -9.77 33.32 -14.54
C PHE A 320 -10.99 32.96 -15.40
N GLY A 321 -11.04 33.51 -16.61
CA GLY A 321 -12.01 33.11 -17.61
C GLY A 321 -11.67 31.75 -18.22
N SER A 322 -12.42 31.39 -19.25
CA SER A 322 -12.26 30.14 -20.00
C SER A 322 -11.54 30.43 -21.32
N ILE A 323 -10.62 29.57 -21.75
CA ILE A 323 -10.03 29.70 -23.09
C ILE A 323 -11.09 29.36 -24.16
N PRO A 324 -11.11 30.01 -25.33
CA PRO A 324 -12.06 29.71 -26.40
C PRO A 324 -12.11 28.22 -26.77
N ASN A 325 -13.28 27.60 -26.61
CA ASN A 325 -13.54 26.23 -27.06
C ASN A 325 -13.49 26.12 -28.59
N GLY A 326 -13.16 24.92 -29.08
CA GLY A 326 -13.10 24.55 -30.49
C GLY A 326 -11.70 24.15 -30.95
N LYS A 327 -11.52 24.12 -32.27
CA LYS A 327 -10.28 23.72 -32.94
C LYS A 327 -9.26 24.87 -32.93
N TRP A 328 -8.28 24.78 -32.04
CA TRP A 328 -7.03 25.53 -32.14
C TRP A 328 -6.12 24.89 -33.18
N THR A 329 -5.17 25.66 -33.70
CA THR A 329 -4.28 25.20 -34.77
C THR A 329 -2.85 25.64 -34.49
N LEU A 330 -1.92 24.69 -34.40
CA LEU A 330 -0.48 24.93 -34.28
C LEU A 330 0.16 24.87 -35.67
N THR A 331 0.54 26.02 -36.21
CA THR A 331 1.36 26.13 -37.43
C THR A 331 2.83 26.08 -37.04
N ILE A 332 3.60 25.28 -37.77
CA ILE A 332 5.03 25.00 -37.57
C ILE A 332 5.76 25.36 -38.87
N GLU A 333 6.70 26.29 -38.79
CA GLU A 333 7.66 26.55 -39.87
C GLU A 333 8.89 25.67 -39.64
N GLY A 334 9.24 24.85 -40.63
CA GLY A 334 10.43 23.99 -40.63
C GLY A 334 11.73 24.78 -40.74
N ASP A 335 12.82 24.18 -40.27
CA ASP A 335 14.16 24.75 -40.39
C ASP A 335 14.54 24.93 -41.88
N PRO A 336 15.31 25.97 -42.27
CA PRO A 336 15.68 26.19 -43.67
C PRO A 336 16.58 25.11 -44.30
N ASN A 337 17.21 24.23 -43.52
CA ASN A 337 18.24 23.29 -44.01
C ASN A 337 18.05 21.83 -43.57
N VAL A 338 17.42 21.56 -42.42
CA VAL A 338 17.30 20.20 -41.86
C VAL A 338 15.88 19.78 -41.53
N ASP A 339 15.60 18.48 -41.69
CA ASP A 339 14.37 17.88 -41.19
C ASP A 339 14.48 17.68 -39.66
N VAL A 340 13.43 18.06 -38.93
CA VAL A 340 13.44 18.09 -37.45
C VAL A 340 12.37 17.16 -36.90
N LEU A 341 12.76 16.24 -36.01
CA LEU A 341 11.78 15.46 -35.24
C LEU A 341 11.26 16.31 -34.07
N LEU A 342 9.95 16.58 -34.07
CA LEU A 342 9.27 17.41 -33.08
C LEU A 342 8.31 16.57 -32.23
N HIS A 343 8.50 16.60 -30.92
CA HIS A 343 7.50 16.16 -29.95
C HIS A 343 6.66 17.37 -29.52
N GLY A 344 5.36 17.17 -29.32
CA GLY A 344 4.52 18.16 -28.63
C GLY A 344 3.66 17.51 -27.56
N TYR A 345 3.76 18.00 -26.34
CA TYR A 345 3.03 17.53 -25.16
C TYR A 345 2.04 18.59 -24.70
N ILE A 346 0.86 18.21 -24.23
CA ILE A 346 -0.17 19.14 -23.79
C ILE A 346 -0.84 18.75 -22.47
N ALA A 347 -1.21 19.76 -21.68
CA ALA A 347 -1.96 19.64 -20.43
C ALA A 347 -2.89 20.84 -20.21
N ASP A 348 -3.75 20.72 -19.21
CA ASP A 348 -4.75 21.69 -18.77
C ASP A 348 -4.99 21.50 -17.26
N GLU A 349 -5.70 22.42 -16.61
CA GLU A 349 -5.91 22.34 -15.16
C GLU A 349 -7.02 21.38 -14.70
N ALA A 350 -7.81 20.81 -15.63
CA ALA A 350 -9.06 20.11 -15.31
C ALA A 350 -8.96 18.58 -15.45
N SER A 351 -8.23 18.08 -16.45
CA SER A 351 -8.28 16.68 -16.88
C SER A 351 -7.22 15.77 -16.25
N SER A 352 -6.14 16.32 -15.69
CA SER A 352 -5.06 15.52 -15.09
C SER A 352 -4.55 14.43 -16.06
N TRP A 353 -4.68 13.15 -15.73
CA TRP A 353 -4.24 12.01 -16.57
C TRP A 353 -5.17 11.66 -17.74
N VAL A 354 -6.47 11.99 -17.66
CA VAL A 354 -7.43 11.61 -18.73
C VAL A 354 -7.40 12.61 -19.89
N GLN A 355 -8.06 12.28 -21.01
CA GLN A 355 -8.16 13.19 -22.16
C GLN A 355 -8.82 14.52 -21.73
N GLY A 356 -8.13 15.63 -21.97
CA GLY A 356 -8.61 16.99 -21.73
C GLY A 356 -8.48 17.80 -23.01
N ILE A 357 -7.64 18.83 -23.00
CA ILE A 357 -7.11 19.38 -24.27
C ILE A 357 -6.24 18.30 -24.93
N TYR A 358 -6.39 18.09 -26.25
CA TYR A 358 -5.77 16.96 -26.94
C TYR A 358 -5.39 17.24 -28.40
N PHE A 359 -4.50 16.41 -28.96
CA PHE A 359 -4.16 16.39 -30.39
C PHE A 359 -4.99 15.34 -31.15
N SER A 360 -5.45 15.64 -32.37
CA SER A 360 -6.28 14.71 -33.17
C SER A 360 -5.58 14.10 -34.38
N SER A 361 -4.36 14.55 -34.72
CA SER A 361 -3.46 13.90 -35.68
C SER A 361 -2.09 13.64 -35.04
N ASP A 362 -1.32 12.71 -35.64
CA ASP A 362 0.09 12.46 -35.30
C ASP A 362 0.36 12.07 -33.83
N VAL A 363 -0.69 11.63 -33.13
CA VAL A 363 -0.64 11.10 -31.77
C VAL A 363 0.16 9.81 -31.74
N VAL A 364 1.06 9.68 -30.77
CA VAL A 364 1.77 8.43 -30.48
C VAL A 364 1.63 8.06 -29.00
N GLU A 365 1.85 6.78 -28.72
CA GLU A 365 1.67 6.19 -27.38
C GLU A 365 3.01 5.69 -26.78
N ASP A 366 4.12 6.06 -27.42
CA ASP A 366 5.51 5.94 -26.97
C ASP A 366 5.99 7.32 -26.44
N TYR A 367 7.10 7.39 -25.73
CA TYR A 367 7.64 8.65 -25.16
C TYR A 367 6.75 9.34 -24.12
N LEU A 368 5.84 8.59 -23.48
CA LEU A 368 4.90 9.08 -22.49
C LEU A 368 5.41 8.99 -21.03
N ALA A 369 6.60 8.45 -20.83
CA ALA A 369 7.25 8.37 -19.52
C ALA A 369 7.57 9.78 -18.98
N ALA A 370 6.93 10.14 -17.88
CA ALA A 370 6.94 11.50 -17.34
C ALA A 370 8.18 11.77 -16.46
N TRP A 371 8.62 13.04 -16.40
CA TRP A 371 9.60 13.51 -15.42
C TRP A 371 9.11 13.21 -13.99
N PRO A 372 9.91 12.64 -13.08
CA PRO A 372 11.35 12.41 -13.19
C PRO A 372 11.76 10.98 -13.61
N SER A 373 10.86 10.12 -14.11
CA SER A 373 11.24 8.79 -14.64
C SER A 373 12.17 8.83 -15.86
N THR A 374 12.31 10.02 -16.46
CA THR A 374 13.29 10.37 -17.49
C THR A 374 14.73 10.56 -16.96
N ALA A 375 14.94 10.54 -15.64
CA ALA A 375 16.28 10.57 -15.04
C ALA A 375 17.12 9.34 -15.42
N ASP A 376 18.43 9.54 -15.65
CA ASP A 376 19.35 8.43 -15.92
C ASP A 376 19.28 7.37 -14.82
N HIS A 377 19.08 6.12 -15.23
CA HIS A 377 19.05 4.95 -14.36
C HIS A 377 17.99 4.95 -13.23
N CYS A 378 17.03 5.89 -13.15
CA CYS A 378 15.91 5.68 -12.23
C CYS A 378 15.13 4.43 -12.66
N ILE A 379 14.63 3.62 -11.72
CA ILE A 379 13.81 2.46 -12.06
C ILE A 379 12.45 2.99 -12.53
N GLY A 380 12.28 3.16 -13.84
CA GLY A 380 11.01 3.47 -14.47
C GLY A 380 10.05 2.28 -14.35
N VAL A 381 8.95 2.46 -13.62
CA VAL A 381 7.96 1.40 -13.35
C VAL A 381 6.66 1.62 -14.11
N GLY A 382 6.31 0.66 -14.98
CA GLY A 382 5.00 0.55 -15.62
C GLY A 382 4.00 -0.31 -14.84
N ALA A 383 2.73 -0.26 -15.22
CA ALA A 383 1.62 -0.90 -14.50
C ALA A 383 0.95 -2.04 -15.28
N TYR A 384 0.68 -3.16 -14.60
CA TYR A 384 -0.18 -4.25 -15.10
C TYR A 384 -1.27 -4.60 -14.08
N THR A 385 -2.39 -5.16 -14.51
CA THR A 385 -3.52 -5.54 -13.63
C THR A 385 -3.09 -6.54 -12.55
N GLY A 386 -3.09 -6.11 -11.29
CA GLY A 386 -2.83 -6.98 -10.13
C GLY A 386 -3.98 -7.94 -9.86
N ARG A 387 -5.23 -7.45 -9.94
CA ARG A 387 -6.48 -8.18 -9.73
C ARG A 387 -7.54 -7.83 -10.77
N ASP A 388 -8.24 -8.83 -11.32
CA ASP A 388 -9.35 -8.64 -12.26
C ASP A 388 -10.75 -8.89 -11.64
N ASP A 389 -10.82 -9.31 -10.38
CA ASP A 389 -12.07 -9.48 -9.64
C ASP A 389 -12.74 -8.14 -9.26
N LYS A 390 -14.05 -8.16 -8.99
CA LYS A 390 -14.79 -7.02 -8.43
C LYS A 390 -14.69 -7.03 -6.91
N PRO A 391 -14.51 -5.87 -6.23
CA PRO A 391 -14.51 -4.51 -6.78
C PRO A 391 -13.18 -4.05 -7.41
N HIS A 392 -12.11 -4.84 -7.30
CA HIS A 392 -10.72 -4.43 -7.56
C HIS A 392 -10.44 -3.98 -9.01
N SER A 393 -11.11 -4.53 -10.02
CA SER A 393 -10.94 -4.10 -11.41
C SER A 393 -11.99 -3.08 -11.86
N PRO A 394 -11.63 -1.79 -12.03
CA PRO A 394 -12.45 -0.80 -12.70
C PRO A 394 -12.31 -0.83 -14.24
N GLY A 395 -11.35 -1.60 -14.76
CA GLY A 395 -10.97 -1.65 -16.18
C GLY A 395 -11.28 -2.99 -16.86
N PRO A 396 -11.23 -3.06 -18.20
CA PRO A 396 -11.48 -4.28 -18.96
C PRO A 396 -10.28 -5.25 -18.99
N GLU A 397 -9.12 -4.87 -18.45
CA GLU A 397 -7.91 -5.69 -18.53
C GLU A 397 -7.89 -6.82 -17.50
N VAL A 398 -7.56 -8.04 -17.93
CA VAL A 398 -7.50 -9.24 -17.06
C VAL A 398 -6.21 -9.30 -16.24
N GLN A 399 -6.15 -10.16 -15.22
CA GLN A 399 -4.98 -10.28 -14.35
C GLN A 399 -3.70 -10.56 -15.15
N GLY A 400 -2.66 -9.76 -14.90
CA GLY A 400 -1.39 -9.83 -15.60
C GLY A 400 -1.32 -9.04 -16.92
N GLN A 401 -2.42 -8.50 -17.44
CA GLN A 401 -2.39 -7.67 -18.66
C GLN A 401 -1.85 -6.25 -18.36
N LEU A 402 -1.09 -5.65 -19.30
CA LEU A 402 -0.63 -4.26 -19.17
C LEU A 402 -1.83 -3.31 -19.09
N ARG A 403 -1.80 -2.34 -18.17
CA ARG A 403 -2.85 -1.33 -18.08
C ARG A 403 -2.87 -0.42 -19.31
N GLY A 404 -4.07 -0.12 -19.79
CA GLY A 404 -4.32 0.73 -20.95
C GLY A 404 -3.67 2.10 -20.82
N TYR A 405 -3.72 2.68 -19.60
CA TYR A 405 -3.18 4.00 -19.27
C TYR A 405 -1.66 4.05 -19.05
N SER A 406 -0.97 2.91 -18.87
CA SER A 406 0.43 2.90 -18.41
C SER A 406 1.35 3.59 -19.42
N SER A 407 2.00 4.68 -19.01
CA SER A 407 3.00 5.37 -19.82
C SER A 407 4.17 4.45 -20.14
N GLY A 408 4.65 4.52 -21.38
CA GLY A 408 5.86 3.84 -21.85
C GLY A 408 6.94 4.82 -22.30
N GLY A 409 8.17 4.33 -22.40
CA GLY A 409 9.29 5.02 -23.02
C GLY A 409 9.31 4.88 -24.55
N PRO A 410 10.49 4.97 -25.19
CA PRO A 410 11.76 5.37 -24.58
C PRO A 410 11.70 6.84 -24.12
N ARG A 411 12.78 7.35 -23.55
CA ARG A 411 12.97 8.78 -23.33
C ARG A 411 13.07 9.52 -24.68
N ILE A 412 12.90 10.85 -24.72
CA ILE A 412 12.84 11.59 -26.00
C ILE A 412 14.14 11.54 -26.82
N ASP A 413 15.27 11.19 -26.20
CA ASP A 413 16.58 10.97 -26.82
C ASP A 413 16.79 9.51 -27.26
N GLY A 414 15.80 8.63 -27.05
CA GLY A 414 15.83 7.21 -27.42
C GLY A 414 16.18 6.25 -26.28
N GLU A 415 16.58 6.73 -25.10
CA GLU A 415 17.04 5.87 -23.99
C GLU A 415 15.91 5.00 -23.41
N PRO A 416 16.08 3.67 -23.27
CA PRO A 416 15.09 2.79 -22.67
C PRO A 416 15.00 2.94 -21.14
N ILE A 417 14.17 3.88 -20.69
CA ILE A 417 13.99 4.23 -19.27
C ILE A 417 12.94 3.39 -18.51
N VAL A 418 12.19 2.51 -19.18
CA VAL A 418 11.28 1.57 -18.49
C VAL A 418 12.06 0.29 -18.18
N TRP A 419 12.15 -0.06 -16.89
CA TRP A 419 12.99 -1.16 -16.43
C TRP A 419 12.19 -2.39 -16.04
N ILE A 420 11.01 -2.20 -15.45
CA ILE A 420 10.18 -3.29 -14.94
C ILE A 420 8.72 -2.84 -14.89
N THR A 421 7.78 -3.79 -14.84
CA THR A 421 6.40 -3.51 -14.43
C THR A 421 6.03 -4.24 -13.15
N ALA A 422 5.09 -3.66 -12.42
CA ALA A 422 4.56 -4.21 -11.19
C ALA A 422 3.02 -4.20 -11.20
N PRO A 423 2.36 -4.99 -10.35
CA PRO A 423 0.90 -5.00 -10.27
C PRO A 423 0.40 -3.64 -9.77
N ASP A 424 -0.63 -3.11 -10.42
CA ASP A 424 -1.45 -2.03 -9.87
C ASP A 424 -2.59 -2.60 -9.01
N ASN A 425 -3.56 -1.73 -8.68
CA ASN A 425 -4.78 -2.02 -7.94
C ASN A 425 -4.69 -2.84 -6.63
N PRO A 426 -3.63 -2.73 -5.79
CA PRO A 426 -3.67 -3.24 -4.42
C PRO A 426 -4.77 -2.56 -3.59
N GLU A 427 -5.25 -3.28 -2.59
CA GLU A 427 -6.07 -2.73 -1.52
C GLU A 427 -5.15 -2.07 -0.46
N THR A 428 -5.46 -0.83 -0.08
CA THR A 428 -4.58 0.03 0.75
C THR A 428 -5.38 0.80 1.79
N ALA A 429 -4.76 1.21 2.90
CA ALA A 429 -5.41 2.06 3.89
C ALA A 429 -5.60 3.49 3.37
N VAL A 430 -6.73 4.12 3.66
CA VAL A 430 -7.00 5.53 3.33
C VAL A 430 -6.95 6.42 4.58
N SER A 431 -6.38 7.63 4.45
CA SER A 431 -6.32 8.59 5.56
C SER A 431 -7.66 9.30 5.76
N ARG A 432 -8.08 10.16 4.82
CA ARG A 432 -9.45 10.72 4.72
C ARG A 432 -9.83 11.05 3.27
N LEU A 433 -11.04 10.65 2.87
CA LEU A 433 -11.70 10.91 1.58
C LEU A 433 -13.10 11.47 1.81
N ASN A 434 -13.48 12.48 1.02
CA ASN A 434 -14.86 12.96 0.94
C ASN A 434 -15.59 12.25 -0.20
N VAL A 435 -16.58 11.40 0.10
CA VAL A 435 -17.44 10.80 -0.93
C VAL A 435 -18.72 11.62 -1.06
N GLN A 436 -18.73 12.45 -2.11
CA GLN A 436 -19.90 13.19 -2.62
C GLN A 436 -20.69 13.99 -1.55
N GLY A 437 -19.98 14.49 -0.52
CA GLY A 437 -20.56 15.37 0.50
C GLY A 437 -21.53 14.69 1.46
N ARG A 438 -21.56 13.34 1.53
CA ARG A 438 -22.48 12.59 2.42
C ARG A 438 -21.84 11.47 3.24
N SER A 439 -20.59 11.07 2.96
CA SER A 439 -19.84 10.20 3.86
C SER A 439 -18.34 10.50 3.81
N TRP A 440 -17.68 10.44 4.97
CA TRP A 440 -16.24 10.50 5.11
C TRP A 440 -15.69 9.08 5.22
N ILE A 441 -15.04 8.60 4.16
CA ILE A 441 -14.23 7.38 4.24
C ILE A 441 -12.90 7.78 4.90
N GLY A 442 -12.48 7.08 5.95
CA GLY A 442 -11.38 7.53 6.81
C GLY A 442 -10.61 6.40 7.47
N HIS A 443 -10.16 6.64 8.71
CA HIS A 443 -9.40 5.64 9.47
C HIS A 443 -10.11 4.28 9.50
N GLY A 444 -9.34 3.21 9.36
CA GLY A 444 -9.85 1.84 9.29
C GLY A 444 -10.50 1.43 7.97
N HIS A 445 -10.72 2.35 7.04
CA HIS A 445 -11.22 1.99 5.72
C HIS A 445 -10.05 1.67 4.77
N THR A 446 -10.35 0.84 3.79
CA THR A 446 -9.45 0.53 2.67
C THR A 446 -9.97 1.14 1.37
N THR A 447 -9.09 1.25 0.38
CA THR A 447 -9.43 1.64 -0.98
C THR A 447 -8.49 0.99 -2.00
N ILE A 448 -8.97 0.86 -3.24
CA ILE A 448 -8.20 0.33 -4.37
C ILE A 448 -7.30 1.44 -4.90
N TYR A 449 -5.99 1.25 -4.82
CA TYR A 449 -5.00 2.25 -5.20
C TYR A 449 -4.34 1.89 -6.53
N GLY A 450 -4.55 2.70 -7.56
CA GLY A 450 -4.14 2.39 -8.94
C GLY A 450 -3.21 3.44 -9.57
N GLY A 451 -3.00 3.30 -10.88
CA GLY A 451 -1.97 4.03 -11.61
C GLY A 451 -0.61 3.33 -11.53
N THR A 452 0.37 3.87 -12.24
CA THR A 452 1.80 3.51 -12.05
C THR A 452 2.25 3.75 -10.61
N SER A 453 1.65 4.72 -9.90
CA SER A 453 1.77 4.94 -8.45
C SER A 453 1.33 3.75 -7.57
N GLY A 454 0.47 2.86 -8.07
CA GLY A 454 0.14 1.60 -7.39
C GLY A 454 1.19 0.50 -7.63
N ALA A 455 1.95 0.60 -8.73
CA ALA A 455 2.96 -0.36 -9.15
C ALA A 455 4.37 -0.03 -8.63
N SER A 456 4.80 1.22 -8.69
CA SER A 456 6.08 1.72 -8.18
C SER A 456 6.39 1.34 -6.71
N PRO A 457 5.44 1.28 -5.76
CA PRO A 457 5.78 0.97 -4.37
C PRO A 457 6.06 -0.52 -4.16
N HIS A 458 5.50 -1.42 -4.98
CA HIS A 458 5.90 -2.82 -4.98
C HIS A 458 7.39 -2.98 -5.34
N VAL A 459 7.86 -2.19 -6.31
CA VAL A 459 9.27 -2.16 -6.71
C VAL A 459 10.13 -1.51 -5.62
N ALA A 460 9.72 -0.38 -5.05
CA ALA A 460 10.47 0.29 -3.99
C ALA A 460 10.65 -0.58 -2.72
N ALA A 461 9.62 -1.32 -2.31
CA ALA A 461 9.73 -2.26 -1.21
C ALA A 461 10.59 -3.49 -1.56
N ALA A 462 10.52 -4.00 -2.79
CA ALA A 462 11.43 -5.05 -3.26
C ALA A 462 12.90 -4.58 -3.29
N MET A 463 13.16 -3.31 -3.62
CA MET A 463 14.48 -2.69 -3.50
C MET A 463 14.90 -2.52 -2.04
N GLY A 464 13.96 -2.27 -1.12
CA GLY A 464 14.22 -2.23 0.32
C GLY A 464 14.71 -3.59 0.86
N LEU A 465 14.03 -4.68 0.48
CA LEU A 465 14.47 -6.04 0.77
C LEU A 465 15.82 -6.37 0.11
N LEU A 466 16.06 -5.88 -1.11
CA LEU A 466 17.35 -6.07 -1.79
C LEU A 466 18.49 -5.35 -1.06
N LYS A 467 18.27 -4.12 -0.57
CA LYS A 467 19.23 -3.39 0.27
C LYS A 467 19.43 -4.03 1.65
N GLN A 468 18.47 -4.80 2.16
CA GLN A 468 18.63 -5.58 3.39
C GLN A 468 19.61 -6.75 3.19
N LEU A 469 19.56 -7.42 2.02
CA LEU A 469 20.52 -8.48 1.67
C LEU A 469 21.87 -7.92 1.18
N HIS A 470 21.85 -6.76 0.53
CA HIS A 470 23.01 -6.11 -0.07
C HIS A 470 23.08 -4.61 0.28
N PRO A 471 23.50 -4.26 1.52
CA PRO A 471 23.54 -2.86 1.98
C PRO A 471 24.43 -1.94 1.15
N ASP A 472 25.50 -2.49 0.56
CA ASP A 472 26.47 -1.72 -0.23
C ASP A 472 26.08 -1.56 -1.70
N TRP A 473 24.99 -2.19 -2.18
CA TRP A 473 24.64 -2.16 -3.60
C TRP A 473 24.13 -0.79 -4.08
N ASP A 474 24.58 -0.40 -5.26
CA ASP A 474 24.16 0.82 -5.96
C ASP A 474 22.95 0.60 -6.89
N GLN A 475 22.53 1.68 -7.55
CA GLN A 475 21.47 1.65 -8.56
C GLN A 475 21.75 0.63 -9.67
N GLN A 476 22.97 0.57 -10.21
CA GLN A 476 23.28 -0.21 -11.40
C GLN A 476 23.37 -1.72 -11.10
N GLN A 477 23.81 -2.10 -9.90
CA GLN A 477 23.73 -3.46 -9.38
C GLN A 477 22.27 -3.89 -9.19
N ALA A 478 21.44 -3.05 -8.58
CA ALA A 478 20.01 -3.31 -8.43
C ALA A 478 19.27 -3.43 -9.77
N LEU A 479 19.58 -2.57 -10.74
CA LEU A 479 19.06 -2.65 -12.11
C LEU A 479 19.49 -3.94 -12.83
N SER A 480 20.73 -4.38 -12.64
CA SER A 480 21.24 -5.63 -13.19
C SER A 480 20.52 -6.84 -12.61
N ALA A 481 20.25 -6.84 -11.29
CA ALA A 481 19.49 -7.88 -10.62
C ALA A 481 18.01 -7.90 -11.04
N LEU A 482 17.38 -6.73 -11.23
CA LEU A 482 16.04 -6.62 -11.80
C LEU A 482 15.97 -7.18 -13.22
N LYS A 483 16.90 -6.78 -14.11
CA LYS A 483 17.00 -7.26 -15.50
C LYS A 483 17.17 -8.78 -15.58
N LYS A 484 18.05 -9.34 -14.73
CA LYS A 484 18.35 -10.79 -14.69
C LYS A 484 17.17 -11.63 -14.22
N ASN A 485 16.37 -11.11 -13.29
CA ASN A 485 15.36 -11.89 -12.55
C ASN A 485 13.90 -11.50 -12.87
N ALA A 486 13.67 -10.66 -13.88
CA ALA A 486 12.35 -10.29 -14.37
C ALA A 486 11.56 -11.51 -14.90
N TYR A 487 10.24 -11.47 -14.77
CA TYR A 487 9.33 -12.55 -15.19
C TYR A 487 8.62 -12.23 -16.51
N ILE A 488 8.56 -13.24 -17.40
CA ILE A 488 8.07 -13.13 -18.77
C ILE A 488 6.98 -14.19 -19.00
N ASP A 489 5.73 -13.74 -19.09
CA ASP A 489 4.56 -14.60 -19.37
C ASP A 489 3.89 -14.26 -20.71
N SER A 490 2.72 -14.85 -21.00
CA SER A 490 1.95 -14.64 -22.23
C SER A 490 1.65 -13.17 -22.57
N PHE A 491 1.61 -12.26 -21.60
CA PHE A 491 1.40 -10.83 -21.87
C PHE A 491 2.69 -10.07 -22.22
N VAL A 492 3.84 -10.60 -21.80
CA VAL A 492 5.18 -10.10 -22.14
C VAL A 492 5.73 -10.79 -23.41
N LYS A 493 5.16 -11.94 -23.79
CA LYS A 493 5.57 -12.77 -24.94
C LYS A 493 5.33 -12.18 -26.34
N GLY A 494 4.86 -10.93 -26.42
CA GLY A 494 4.90 -10.16 -27.67
C GLY A 494 6.31 -9.72 -28.06
N ASP A 495 7.18 -9.41 -27.09
CA ASP A 495 8.37 -8.56 -27.33
C ASP A 495 9.68 -9.08 -26.69
N VAL A 496 9.75 -10.39 -26.36
CA VAL A 496 10.93 -11.02 -25.73
C VAL A 496 12.22 -10.84 -26.54
N GLN A 497 12.11 -10.67 -27.86
CA GLN A 497 13.25 -10.45 -28.77
C GLN A 497 13.76 -8.99 -28.74
N ASN A 498 12.98 -8.04 -28.23
CA ASN A 498 13.27 -6.60 -28.26
C ASN A 498 13.44 -5.99 -26.85
N LEU A 499 13.70 -6.82 -25.83
CA LEU A 499 13.84 -6.33 -24.46
C LEU A 499 15.03 -5.37 -24.30
N PRO A 500 14.87 -4.20 -23.66
CA PRO A 500 13.68 -3.75 -22.93
C PRO A 500 12.54 -3.24 -23.84
N ASP A 501 11.36 -3.85 -23.68
CA ASP A 501 10.11 -3.40 -24.30
C ASP A 501 9.75 -2.00 -23.75
N LYS A 502 9.24 -1.12 -24.62
CA LYS A 502 8.95 0.29 -24.28
C LYS A 502 7.97 0.48 -23.11
N ARG A 503 7.21 -0.54 -22.74
CA ARG A 503 6.14 -0.54 -21.71
C ARG A 503 6.32 -1.63 -20.66
N TRP A 504 6.84 -2.80 -21.04
CA TRP A 504 7.16 -3.88 -20.10
C TRP A 504 8.56 -3.74 -19.47
N GLY A 505 9.46 -2.94 -20.04
CA GLY A 505 10.87 -2.93 -19.67
C GLY A 505 11.48 -4.31 -19.89
N TYR A 506 12.16 -4.84 -18.88
CA TYR A 506 12.66 -6.22 -18.91
C TYR A 506 11.62 -7.29 -18.50
N GLY A 507 10.40 -6.88 -18.13
CA GLY A 507 9.30 -7.77 -17.77
C GLY A 507 8.68 -7.42 -16.41
N LYS A 508 8.07 -8.42 -15.76
CA LYS A 508 7.32 -8.26 -14.51
C LYS A 508 8.21 -8.47 -13.27
N LEU A 509 7.97 -7.70 -12.22
CA LEU A 509 8.64 -7.83 -10.93
C LEU A 509 8.44 -9.23 -10.32
N ARG A 510 9.53 -9.91 -9.95
CA ARG A 510 9.51 -11.24 -9.34
C ARG A 510 10.37 -11.29 -8.08
N ILE A 511 9.87 -10.69 -7.01
CA ILE A 511 10.60 -10.38 -5.77
C ILE A 511 11.45 -11.55 -5.23
N TYR A 512 10.89 -12.75 -5.07
CA TYR A 512 11.67 -13.90 -4.56
C TYR A 512 12.87 -14.26 -5.47
N LYS A 513 12.70 -14.17 -6.80
CA LYS A 513 13.76 -14.46 -7.77
C LYS A 513 14.81 -13.35 -7.83
N LEU A 514 14.38 -12.10 -7.67
CA LEU A 514 15.27 -10.95 -7.50
C LEU A 514 16.18 -11.09 -6.26
N LEU A 515 15.65 -11.59 -5.15
CA LEU A 515 16.37 -11.69 -3.87
C LEU A 515 17.25 -12.95 -3.75
N TYR A 516 16.88 -14.06 -4.40
CA TYR A 516 17.50 -15.36 -4.19
C TYR A 516 17.98 -16.07 -5.48
N GLU A 517 17.88 -15.39 -6.64
CA GLU A 517 18.24 -15.87 -8.00
C GLU A 517 17.59 -17.18 -8.47
N LYS A 518 16.63 -17.69 -7.71
CA LYS A 518 15.89 -18.94 -7.95
C LYS A 518 14.39 -18.68 -7.85
N ASP A 519 13.59 -19.51 -8.50
CA ASP A 519 12.14 -19.45 -8.31
C ASP A 519 11.76 -19.86 -6.88
N ARG A 520 10.64 -19.31 -6.38
CA ARG A 520 10.13 -19.66 -5.05
C ARG A 520 9.82 -21.16 -5.02
N PRO A 521 10.35 -21.94 -4.06
CA PRO A 521 9.99 -23.34 -3.92
C PRO A 521 8.48 -23.47 -3.67
N GLU A 522 7.87 -24.55 -4.16
CA GLU A 522 6.59 -24.97 -3.60
C GLU A 522 6.83 -25.34 -2.13
N ASN A 523 6.03 -24.73 -1.25
CA ASN A 523 6.09 -24.92 0.17
C ASN A 523 4.69 -24.61 0.72
N THR A 524 4.12 -25.55 1.46
CA THR A 524 2.87 -25.38 2.18
C THR A 524 3.17 -24.69 3.52
N ALA A 525 2.43 -24.99 4.58
CA ALA A 525 2.77 -24.57 5.93
C ALA A 525 2.60 -25.79 6.85
N PRO A 526 3.53 -26.01 7.80
CA PRO A 526 3.52 -27.21 8.61
C PRO A 526 2.23 -27.31 9.41
N GLN A 527 1.65 -28.51 9.44
CA GLN A 527 0.48 -28.82 10.23
C GLN A 527 0.89 -29.09 11.68
N ILE A 528 0.00 -28.72 12.60
CA ILE A 528 0.18 -28.91 14.03
C ILE A 528 -1.14 -29.33 14.67
N SER A 529 -1.10 -30.38 15.49
CA SER A 529 -2.22 -30.82 16.31
C SER A 529 -1.72 -31.33 17.66
N TYR A 530 -2.59 -31.35 18.67
CA TYR A 530 -2.24 -31.80 20.02
C TYR A 530 -2.45 -33.31 20.16
N GLU A 531 -1.49 -33.99 20.78
CA GLU A 531 -1.69 -35.37 21.25
C GLU A 531 -2.33 -35.32 22.65
N HIS A 532 -3.64 -35.54 22.70
CA HIS A 532 -4.44 -35.29 23.90
C HIS A 532 -4.66 -36.55 24.76
N THR A 533 -4.44 -36.42 26.06
CA THR A 533 -4.83 -37.38 27.10
C THR A 533 -5.89 -36.85 28.06
N GLY A 534 -6.17 -35.54 28.02
CA GLY A 534 -7.23 -34.87 28.79
C GLY A 534 -8.60 -34.93 28.11
N LEU A 535 -9.63 -34.45 28.82
CA LEU A 535 -11.01 -34.46 28.36
C LEU A 535 -11.25 -33.35 27.30
N PRO A 536 -11.88 -33.66 26.16
CA PRO A 536 -12.16 -32.67 25.13
C PRO A 536 -13.32 -31.75 25.54
N ASN A 537 -13.05 -30.46 25.60
CA ASN A 537 -14.06 -29.43 25.84
C ASN A 537 -14.94 -29.28 24.58
N LYS A 538 -16.26 -29.40 24.74
CA LYS A 538 -17.20 -29.54 23.61
C LYS A 538 -17.37 -28.25 22.79
N ASP A 539 -17.13 -27.09 23.41
CA ASP A 539 -17.40 -25.77 22.83
C ASP A 539 -16.13 -25.01 22.45
N GLY A 540 -15.00 -25.72 22.28
CA GLY A 540 -13.70 -25.12 21.90
C GLY A 540 -12.96 -24.41 23.04
N GLY A 541 -13.44 -24.53 24.29
CA GLY A 541 -12.76 -24.01 25.47
C GLY A 541 -11.50 -24.80 25.86
N ALA A 542 -10.92 -24.47 27.03
CA ALA A 542 -9.69 -25.07 27.51
C ALA A 542 -9.77 -26.61 27.66
N TYR A 543 -8.70 -27.30 27.30
CA TYR A 543 -8.52 -28.74 27.54
C TYR A 543 -8.40 -29.02 29.05
N GLN A 544 -9.19 -29.95 29.55
CA GLN A 544 -9.27 -30.23 30.98
C GLN A 544 -8.41 -31.44 31.37
N PHE A 545 -7.48 -31.19 32.30
CA PHE A 545 -6.63 -32.18 32.94
C PHE A 545 -7.06 -32.36 34.38
N VAL A 546 -7.04 -33.59 34.91
CA VAL A 546 -7.63 -33.89 36.22
C VAL A 546 -6.55 -33.88 37.29
N LEU A 547 -6.79 -33.17 38.39
CA LEU A 547 -5.87 -33.09 39.53
C LEU A 547 -5.48 -34.50 40.01
N GLY A 548 -4.18 -34.70 40.31
CA GLY A 548 -3.63 -36.01 40.68
C GLY A 548 -3.32 -36.93 39.51
N HIS A 549 -3.77 -36.61 38.29
CA HIS A 549 -3.42 -37.31 37.06
C HIS A 549 -2.99 -36.31 35.96
N LEU A 550 -1.91 -35.57 36.25
CA LEU A 550 -1.31 -34.60 35.32
C LEU A 550 -0.16 -35.27 34.54
N PRO A 551 -0.01 -35.02 33.23
CA PRO A 551 1.10 -35.56 32.45
C PRO A 551 2.40 -34.79 32.73
N ASP A 552 3.56 -35.44 32.63
CA ASP A 552 4.86 -34.75 32.77
C ASP A 552 5.11 -33.73 31.64
N THR A 553 4.61 -34.01 30.44
CA THR A 553 4.82 -33.18 29.24
C THR A 553 3.57 -33.06 28.37
N LEU A 554 3.41 -31.90 27.75
CA LEU A 554 2.55 -31.67 26.60
C LEU A 554 3.31 -32.06 25.33
N THR A 555 2.63 -32.73 24.40
CA THR A 555 3.21 -33.18 23.11
C THR A 555 2.35 -32.67 21.93
N VAL A 556 3.01 -32.17 20.88
CA VAL A 556 2.36 -31.82 19.60
C VAL A 556 2.79 -32.77 18.49
N LYS A 557 1.81 -33.18 17.68
CA LYS A 557 2.07 -33.82 16.39
C LYS A 557 2.29 -32.73 15.36
N VAL A 558 3.41 -32.85 14.64
CA VAL A 558 3.78 -31.92 13.58
C VAL A 558 4.18 -32.68 12.32
N SER A 559 3.69 -32.21 11.20
CA SER A 559 3.99 -32.77 9.88
C SER A 559 4.03 -31.65 8.85
N ASP A 560 4.78 -31.87 7.78
CA ASP A 560 4.76 -31.01 6.61
C ASP A 560 4.71 -31.89 5.35
N LYS A 561 4.40 -31.30 4.19
CA LYS A 561 4.34 -32.01 2.90
C LYS A 561 5.70 -32.02 2.19
N GLU A 562 6.52 -31.02 2.44
CA GLU A 562 7.83 -30.81 1.85
C GLU A 562 8.97 -31.19 2.81
N ASP A 563 8.82 -30.86 4.10
CA ASP A 563 9.80 -31.15 5.16
C ASP A 563 9.51 -32.45 5.93
N LYS A 564 10.54 -32.99 6.57
CA LYS A 564 10.40 -34.14 7.47
C LYS A 564 10.08 -33.68 8.89
N THR A 565 9.34 -34.51 9.64
CA THR A 565 9.03 -34.22 11.05
C THR A 565 10.28 -33.89 11.89
N GLU A 566 11.43 -34.54 11.68
CA GLU A 566 12.66 -34.24 12.45
C GLU A 566 13.37 -32.93 12.08
N THR A 567 13.02 -32.27 10.96
CA THR A 567 13.58 -30.97 10.54
C THR A 567 12.74 -29.78 10.98
N LEU A 568 11.48 -30.00 11.36
CA LEU A 568 10.55 -28.97 11.81
C LEU A 568 10.96 -28.38 13.17
N LYS A 569 10.92 -27.05 13.29
CA LYS A 569 11.27 -26.32 14.52
C LYS A 569 10.00 -25.96 15.28
N VAL A 570 9.74 -26.65 16.39
CA VAL A 570 8.63 -26.31 17.29
C VAL A 570 9.11 -25.27 18.30
N SER A 571 8.47 -24.11 18.30
CA SER A 571 8.63 -23.01 19.25
C SER A 571 7.45 -22.99 20.22
N TRP A 572 7.72 -22.82 21.51
CA TRP A 572 6.72 -22.66 22.57
C TRP A 572 6.87 -21.29 23.24
N ASP A 573 5.74 -20.62 23.41
CA ASP A 573 5.55 -19.37 24.15
C ASP A 573 4.54 -19.65 25.28
N PRO A 574 5.00 -20.00 26.50
CA PRO A 574 4.16 -20.52 27.58
C PRO A 574 3.30 -19.47 28.28
N GLU A 575 3.76 -18.22 28.26
CA GLU A 575 3.07 -17.08 28.87
C GLU A 575 2.20 -16.34 27.83
N TYR A 576 2.32 -16.72 26.54
CA TYR A 576 1.74 -16.06 25.39
C TYR A 576 2.14 -14.57 25.35
N ASP A 577 3.39 -14.25 25.71
CA ASP A 577 3.91 -12.88 25.78
C ASP A 577 4.63 -12.46 24.47
N GLY A 578 4.78 -13.40 23.52
CA GLY A 578 5.53 -13.25 22.29
C GLY A 578 6.97 -13.76 22.37
N VAL A 579 7.43 -14.20 23.54
CA VAL A 579 8.79 -14.72 23.76
C VAL A 579 8.79 -16.24 23.61
N TRP A 580 9.43 -16.69 22.54
CA TRP A 580 9.54 -18.11 22.16
C TRP A 580 10.59 -18.85 22.99
N ASN A 581 10.32 -18.93 24.30
CA ASN A 581 11.24 -19.36 25.35
C ASN A 581 11.83 -20.77 25.15
N ILE A 582 11.13 -21.68 24.45
CA ILE A 582 11.67 -23.01 24.13
C ILE A 582 11.51 -23.28 22.62
N THR A 583 12.62 -23.52 21.93
CA THR A 583 12.63 -24.03 20.54
C THR A 583 13.31 -25.40 20.50
N ASN A 584 12.61 -26.45 20.06
CA ASN A 584 13.16 -27.81 19.99
C ASN A 584 12.55 -28.66 18.85
N THR A 585 13.23 -29.77 18.53
CA THR A 585 12.78 -30.84 17.59
C THR A 585 12.25 -32.08 18.32
N LYS A 586 12.02 -31.98 19.64
CA LYS A 586 11.44 -33.06 20.47
C LYS A 586 9.91 -32.97 20.55
N HIS A 587 9.34 -31.84 20.13
CA HIS A 587 7.89 -31.58 20.05
C HIS A 587 7.16 -31.71 21.40
N GLN A 588 7.93 -31.53 22.48
CA GLN A 588 7.52 -31.68 23.86
C GLN A 588 7.81 -30.42 24.67
N PHE A 589 6.97 -30.17 25.67
CA PHE A 589 7.06 -29.08 26.64
C PHE A 589 6.65 -29.57 28.04
N PRO A 590 7.38 -29.24 29.13
CA PRO A 590 7.00 -29.66 30.49
C PRO A 590 5.62 -29.12 30.89
N PHE A 591 4.77 -29.94 31.50
CA PHE A 591 3.44 -29.48 31.89
C PHE A 591 3.54 -28.38 32.98
N PRO A 592 2.97 -27.18 32.78
CA PRO A 592 3.30 -26.03 33.63
C PRO A 592 2.42 -25.89 34.88
N LEU A 593 1.26 -26.55 34.92
CA LEU A 593 0.24 -26.40 35.97
C LEU A 593 0.36 -27.47 37.06
N LYS A 594 -0.08 -27.16 38.28
CA LYS A 594 0.13 -28.01 39.47
C LYS A 594 -1.05 -28.04 40.46
N GLY A 595 -1.83 -26.97 40.52
CA GLY A 595 -2.96 -26.80 41.44
C GLY A 595 -4.33 -26.89 40.76
N LYS A 596 -5.39 -27.07 41.55
CA LYS A 596 -6.79 -27.04 41.09
C LYS A 596 -7.20 -25.61 40.74
N GLY A 597 -7.77 -25.43 39.54
CA GLY A 597 -8.14 -24.11 39.03
C GLY A 597 -6.97 -23.34 38.40
N ASP A 598 -5.77 -23.94 38.35
CA ASP A 598 -4.69 -23.46 37.50
C ASP A 598 -5.16 -23.45 36.03
N THR A 599 -4.81 -22.40 35.30
CA THR A 599 -5.06 -22.27 33.85
C THR A 599 -3.82 -21.70 33.15
N ALA A 600 -3.63 -22.06 31.88
CA ALA A 600 -2.61 -21.45 31.02
C ALA A 600 -3.10 -21.42 29.56
N SER A 601 -2.58 -20.48 28.78
CA SER A 601 -2.83 -20.37 27.35
C SER A 601 -1.48 -20.32 26.64
N ILE A 602 -1.02 -21.47 26.15
CA ILE A 602 0.33 -21.69 25.63
C ILE A 602 0.29 -21.57 24.12
N LYS A 603 1.03 -20.62 23.55
CA LYS A 603 1.12 -20.47 22.08
C LYS A 603 2.21 -21.38 21.54
N VAL A 604 1.87 -22.21 20.55
CA VAL A 604 2.81 -23.12 19.88
C VAL A 604 2.92 -22.75 18.41
N ARG A 605 4.15 -22.72 17.89
CA ARG A 605 4.44 -22.48 16.46
C ARG A 605 5.34 -23.57 15.91
N VAL A 606 5.05 -24.01 14.69
CA VAL A 606 5.96 -24.85 13.90
C VAL A 606 6.51 -24.03 12.75
N VAL A 607 7.80 -24.14 12.48
CA VAL A 607 8.47 -23.52 11.33
C VAL A 607 9.21 -24.60 10.53
N ASP A 608 9.03 -24.59 9.21
CA ASP A 608 9.71 -25.50 8.28
C ASP A 608 11.11 -25.00 7.85
N SER A 609 11.78 -25.70 6.91
CA SER A 609 13.12 -25.35 6.43
C SER A 609 13.14 -24.15 5.47
N ALA A 610 12.02 -23.84 4.80
CA ALA A 610 11.87 -22.68 3.93
C ALA A 610 11.43 -21.41 4.68
N GLY A 611 10.98 -21.56 5.92
CA GLY A 611 10.55 -20.49 6.82
C GLY A 611 9.04 -20.20 6.79
N ALA A 612 8.20 -21.05 6.20
CA ALA A 612 6.76 -20.93 6.44
C ALA A 612 6.41 -21.58 7.80
N SER A 613 5.25 -21.20 8.34
CA SER A 613 4.89 -21.55 9.71
C SER A 613 3.39 -21.63 9.93
N SER A 614 3.00 -22.51 10.85
CA SER A 614 1.67 -22.49 11.45
C SER A 614 1.77 -22.31 12.96
N SER A 615 0.66 -21.96 13.59
CA SER A 615 0.56 -21.75 15.04
C SER A 615 -0.80 -22.16 15.53
N THR A 616 -0.89 -22.46 16.82
CA THR A 616 -2.11 -22.85 17.53
C THR A 616 -1.98 -22.43 19.00
N LEU A 617 -3.11 -22.25 19.67
CA LEU A 617 -3.19 -21.89 21.08
C LEU A 617 -3.67 -23.09 21.88
N LEU A 618 -2.92 -23.49 22.90
CA LEU A 618 -3.33 -24.52 23.84
C LEU A 618 -3.79 -23.85 25.13
N SER A 619 -5.10 -23.61 25.24
CA SER A 619 -5.72 -23.31 26.53
C SER A 619 -5.87 -24.60 27.32
N ILE A 620 -5.34 -24.64 28.55
CA ILE A 620 -5.43 -25.77 29.48
C ILE A 620 -5.96 -25.33 30.85
N GLU A 621 -6.66 -26.23 31.52
CA GLU A 621 -7.21 -26.07 32.87
C GLU A 621 -6.95 -27.34 33.68
N VAL A 622 -6.63 -27.19 34.98
CA VAL A 622 -6.59 -28.31 35.93
C VAL A 622 -7.89 -28.34 36.75
N VAL A 623 -8.75 -29.30 36.43
CA VAL A 623 -10.05 -29.51 37.10
C VAL A 623 -9.97 -30.55 38.21
N ALA A 624 -10.97 -30.55 39.09
CA ALA A 624 -11.18 -31.65 40.02
C ALA A 624 -11.93 -32.82 39.33
N CYS A 625 -11.64 -34.05 39.76
CA CYS A 625 -12.50 -35.18 39.43
C CYS A 625 -13.87 -35.03 40.12
N GLN A 626 -14.93 -35.52 39.47
CA GLN A 626 -16.28 -35.59 40.02
C GLN A 626 -16.63 -37.03 40.43
N ASP A 627 -16.15 -38.01 39.65
CA ASP A 627 -16.27 -39.44 39.91
C ASP A 627 -15.08 -40.21 39.33
N ASP A 628 -15.04 -41.52 39.57
CA ASP A 628 -14.00 -42.45 39.13
C ASP A 628 -13.80 -42.51 37.60
N THR A 629 -14.81 -42.18 36.79
CA THR A 629 -14.74 -42.25 35.32
C THR A 629 -13.92 -41.11 34.70
N MET A 630 -13.67 -40.04 35.48
CA MET A 630 -12.74 -38.97 35.12
C MET A 630 -11.27 -39.33 35.37
N CYS A 631 -10.99 -40.43 36.09
CA CYS A 631 -9.65 -40.92 36.36
C CYS A 631 -9.27 -42.05 35.40
N GLN A 632 -7.97 -42.24 35.15
CA GLN A 632 -7.50 -43.37 34.32
C GLN A 632 -7.60 -44.71 35.07
N GLU A 633 -7.52 -45.80 34.31
CA GLU A 633 -7.57 -47.16 34.86
C GLU A 633 -6.48 -47.35 35.94
N GLY A 634 -6.87 -47.92 37.09
CA GLY A 634 -6.03 -48.00 38.28
C GLY A 634 -6.15 -46.82 39.26
N PHE A 635 -6.88 -45.75 38.93
CA PHE A 635 -7.11 -44.60 39.81
C PHE A 635 -8.58 -44.45 40.22
N MET A 636 -8.83 -43.81 41.37
CA MET A 636 -10.16 -43.44 41.90
C MET A 636 -10.22 -41.94 42.22
N CYS A 637 -11.42 -41.37 42.21
CA CYS A 637 -11.64 -39.98 42.61
C CYS A 637 -11.79 -39.86 44.13
N LYS A 638 -10.93 -39.06 44.76
CA LYS A 638 -11.00 -38.76 46.21
C LYS A 638 -10.76 -37.28 46.45
N GLU A 639 -11.69 -36.62 47.15
CA GLU A 639 -11.61 -35.19 47.53
C GLU A 639 -11.38 -34.23 46.32
N GLY A 640 -11.72 -34.68 45.11
CA GLY A 640 -11.52 -33.95 43.85
C GLY A 640 -10.15 -34.17 43.19
N SER A 641 -9.31 -35.08 43.70
CA SER A 641 -8.08 -35.56 43.06
C SER A 641 -8.23 -37.02 42.65
N CYS A 642 -7.68 -37.40 41.50
CA CYS A 642 -7.38 -38.81 41.24
C CYS A 642 -6.27 -39.28 42.19
N VAL A 643 -6.39 -40.50 42.70
CA VAL A 643 -5.39 -41.20 43.53
C VAL A 643 -5.35 -42.67 43.13
N GLU A 644 -4.20 -43.35 43.29
CA GLU A 644 -4.12 -44.80 43.01
C GLU A 644 -5.20 -45.56 43.80
N LYS A 645 -5.89 -46.49 43.14
CA LYS A 645 -6.81 -47.42 43.80
C LYS A 645 -6.00 -48.29 44.77
N PRO A 646 -6.52 -48.56 45.99
CA PRO A 646 -5.89 -49.51 46.89
C PRO A 646 -5.65 -50.83 46.16
N LYS A 647 -4.39 -51.29 46.14
CA LYS A 647 -4.07 -52.63 45.62
C LYS A 647 -4.88 -53.64 46.42
N PRO A 648 -5.61 -54.56 45.76
CA PRO A 648 -6.43 -55.53 46.48
C PRO A 648 -5.53 -56.35 47.41
N GLU A 649 -5.86 -56.36 48.71
CA GLU A 649 -5.18 -57.24 49.66
C GLU A 649 -5.41 -58.70 49.24
N PRO A 650 -4.40 -59.58 49.37
CA PRO A 650 -4.52 -60.97 48.94
C PRO A 650 -5.57 -61.70 49.79
N THR A 651 -6.73 -61.96 49.18
CA THR A 651 -7.93 -62.47 49.86
C THR A 651 -7.65 -63.81 50.55
N GLN A 652 -7.71 -63.84 51.88
CA GLN A 652 -7.85 -65.08 52.63
C GLN A 652 -9.28 -65.61 52.53
N ALA A 653 -9.45 -66.93 52.67
CA ALA A 653 -10.70 -67.62 52.39
C ALA A 653 -11.85 -67.27 53.36
N GLU A 654 -13.08 -67.51 52.91
CA GLU A 654 -14.32 -67.37 53.68
C GLU A 654 -14.35 -68.26 54.94
N PRO A 655 -15.29 -68.00 55.87
CA PRO A 655 -16.44 -68.90 55.89
C PRO A 655 -17.82 -68.23 56.07
N THR A 656 -18.68 -68.42 55.06
CA THR A 656 -20.03 -69.01 55.15
C THR A 656 -21.04 -68.51 56.22
N GLN A 657 -22.09 -67.82 55.72
CA GLN A 657 -23.50 -67.75 56.19
C GLN A 657 -23.86 -67.27 57.61
N THR A 658 -24.80 -66.30 57.67
CA THR A 658 -26.22 -66.61 57.99
C THR A 658 -27.19 -65.46 57.66
N GLU A 659 -28.39 -65.82 57.20
CA GLU A 659 -29.64 -65.01 57.15
C GLU A 659 -30.26 -64.90 58.58
N PRO A 660 -31.31 -64.06 58.89
CA PRO A 660 -32.47 -63.77 58.02
C PRO A 660 -33.20 -62.40 58.18
N THR A 661 -34.30 -62.28 57.40
CA THR A 661 -35.60 -61.60 57.69
C THR A 661 -35.91 -60.28 56.95
N GLN A 662 -37.16 -60.18 56.49
CA GLN A 662 -37.77 -59.07 55.73
C GLN A 662 -38.54 -58.11 56.65
N THR A 663 -38.70 -56.84 56.23
CA THR A 663 -39.97 -56.09 56.36
C THR A 663 -40.04 -54.90 55.40
N GLU A 664 -41.08 -54.88 54.56
CA GLU A 664 -41.69 -53.70 53.91
C GLU A 664 -42.98 -53.32 54.70
N PRO A 665 -43.74 -52.22 54.44
CA PRO A 665 -43.82 -51.35 53.24
C PRO A 665 -43.64 -49.84 53.60
N THR A 666 -44.21 -48.76 53.00
CA THR A 666 -45.36 -48.53 52.10
C THR A 666 -45.31 -47.14 51.40
N VAL A 667 -45.45 -47.13 50.06
CA VAL A 667 -46.37 -46.29 49.21
C VAL A 667 -46.38 -44.73 49.23
N ASP A 668 -46.66 -44.18 48.03
CA ASP A 668 -47.05 -42.80 47.63
C ASP A 668 -46.02 -41.64 47.74
N GLY A 669 -46.06 -40.62 46.87
CA GLY A 669 -46.89 -40.41 45.67
C GLY A 669 -46.79 -38.98 45.07
N GLY A 670 -47.19 -38.79 43.79
CA GLY A 670 -47.19 -37.49 43.07
C GLY A 670 -45.86 -37.19 42.33
N VAL A 671 -45.75 -36.94 41.01
CA VAL A 671 -46.51 -36.19 39.97
C VAL A 671 -45.95 -34.77 39.70
N LYS A 672 -45.94 -34.38 38.41
CA LYS A 672 -45.48 -33.11 37.80
C LYS A 672 -46.28 -31.89 38.35
N GLU A 673 -45.93 -30.61 38.16
CA GLU A 673 -45.52 -29.97 36.89
C GLU A 673 -44.84 -28.59 37.08
N THR A 674 -44.87 -27.74 36.04
CA THR A 674 -44.08 -26.50 35.86
C THR A 674 -44.68 -25.27 36.54
N ALA A 675 -43.87 -24.21 36.78
CA ALA A 675 -44.01 -22.92 36.08
C ALA A 675 -43.05 -21.79 36.58
N THR A 676 -42.49 -21.05 35.60
CA THR A 676 -42.22 -19.59 35.56
C THR A 676 -41.73 -18.77 36.77
N GLY A 677 -40.74 -17.90 36.49
CA GLY A 677 -40.86 -16.45 36.81
C GLY A 677 -39.82 -15.86 37.76
N GLY A 678 -38.89 -15.05 37.24
CA GLY A 678 -37.88 -14.32 38.03
C GLY A 678 -36.90 -13.53 37.17
N ASP A 679 -37.31 -12.38 36.67
CA ASP A 679 -36.51 -11.47 35.83
C ASP A 679 -36.01 -10.24 36.63
N THR A 680 -35.17 -9.42 35.98
CA THR A 680 -34.62 -8.09 36.33
C THR A 680 -33.27 -8.07 37.07
N GLY A 681 -32.27 -7.33 36.54
CA GLY A 681 -30.91 -7.32 37.11
C GLY A 681 -29.88 -6.28 36.62
N GLY A 682 -30.05 -5.62 35.46
CA GLY A 682 -29.20 -4.47 35.06
C GLY A 682 -28.03 -4.77 34.08
N PRO A 683 -27.27 -3.73 33.65
CA PRO A 683 -26.75 -3.72 32.28
C PRO A 683 -25.22 -3.69 32.13
N ASN A 684 -24.68 -4.54 31.24
CA ASN A 684 -23.31 -4.44 30.75
C ASN A 684 -23.19 -3.38 29.62
N LYS A 685 -22.30 -2.41 29.80
CA LYS A 685 -21.88 -1.47 28.74
C LYS A 685 -20.72 -2.10 27.95
N GLY A 686 -21.03 -2.77 26.85
CA GLY A 686 -20.02 -3.31 25.93
C GLY A 686 -19.24 -2.20 25.19
N CYS A 687 -18.00 -2.51 24.79
CA CYS A 687 -17.15 -1.57 24.05
C CYS A 687 -17.65 -1.38 22.60
N GLY A 688 -17.62 -0.15 22.10
CA GLY A 688 -18.16 0.21 20.79
C GLY A 688 -17.27 -0.20 19.60
N CYS A 689 -17.47 -1.41 19.07
CA CYS A 689 -16.89 -1.81 17.78
C CYS A 689 -17.64 -1.13 16.61
N GLN A 690 -17.05 -0.09 16.00
CA GLN A 690 -17.63 0.54 14.79
C GLN A 690 -17.31 -0.24 13.51
N ALA A 691 -18.08 -1.30 13.25
CA ALA A 691 -18.03 -2.04 11.99
C ALA A 691 -18.44 -1.15 10.80
N THR A 692 -17.53 -0.94 9.84
CA THR A 692 -17.75 -0.05 8.67
C THR A 692 -17.30 -0.69 7.35
N SER A 693 -17.87 -1.86 7.02
CA SER A 693 -17.63 -2.54 5.74
C SER A 693 -18.44 -1.93 4.58
N ASN A 694 -18.00 -0.79 4.04
CA ASN A 694 -18.58 -0.16 2.85
C ASN A 694 -17.55 -0.06 1.71
N SER A 695 -17.40 -1.14 0.93
CA SER A 695 -16.58 -1.17 -0.29
C SER A 695 -17.28 -0.43 -1.44
N VAL A 696 -17.31 0.91 -1.38
CA VAL A 696 -17.90 1.76 -2.42
C VAL A 696 -17.00 1.74 -3.67
N PRO A 697 -17.51 1.38 -4.86
CA PRO A 697 -16.75 1.48 -6.10
C PRO A 697 -16.61 2.96 -6.52
N VAL A 698 -15.56 3.62 -6.05
CA VAL A 698 -15.25 5.00 -6.42
C VAL A 698 -14.71 5.04 -7.85
N SER A 699 -15.45 5.65 -8.78
CA SER A 699 -14.94 5.93 -10.12
C SER A 699 -13.78 6.93 -10.03
N MET A 700 -12.66 6.64 -10.70
CA MET A 700 -11.44 7.45 -10.63
C MET A 700 -11.59 8.82 -11.31
N VAL A 701 -12.17 9.79 -10.59
CA VAL A 701 -12.02 11.23 -10.87
C VAL A 701 -11.85 11.98 -9.55
N SER A 702 -10.62 12.38 -9.26
CA SER A 702 -10.33 13.38 -8.22
C SER A 702 -9.10 14.17 -8.66
N LEU A 703 -9.30 15.46 -8.94
CA LEU A 703 -8.24 16.38 -9.31
C LEU A 703 -7.34 16.65 -8.09
N CYS A 704 -6.06 16.92 -8.34
CA CYS A 704 -5.20 17.61 -7.38
C CYS A 704 -4.56 18.81 -8.08
N LEU A 705 -5.10 19.99 -7.81
CA LEU A 705 -4.66 21.25 -8.39
C LEU A 705 -3.48 21.82 -7.60
N LEU A 706 -2.45 22.31 -8.30
CA LEU A 706 -1.96 23.71 -8.19
C LEU A 706 -0.64 23.90 -8.94
N ALA A 707 -0.71 24.64 -10.05
CA ALA A 707 0.45 25.32 -10.62
C ALA A 707 0.71 26.64 -9.84
N PHE A 708 1.97 27.06 -9.72
CA PHE A 708 2.33 28.38 -9.20
C PHE A 708 2.67 29.33 -10.35
N VAL A 709 1.79 30.30 -10.61
CA VAL A 709 2.05 31.39 -11.57
C VAL A 709 2.90 32.47 -10.92
N PHE A 710 4.05 32.78 -11.53
CA PHE A 710 4.89 33.90 -11.12
C PHE A 710 4.37 35.22 -11.70
N VAL A 711 3.90 36.14 -10.85
CA VAL A 711 3.73 37.56 -11.19
C VAL A 711 4.71 38.39 -10.38
N SER A 712 5.81 38.80 -11.01
CA SER A 712 6.85 39.62 -10.39
C SER A 712 6.51 41.12 -10.46
N ARG A 713 5.93 41.66 -9.39
CA ARG A 713 5.77 43.12 -9.26
C ARG A 713 7.12 43.79 -9.00
N ARG A 714 7.79 44.22 -10.07
CA ARG A 714 8.84 45.25 -9.99
C ARG A 714 8.22 46.57 -9.53
N LYS A 715 8.89 47.26 -8.60
CA LYS A 715 8.92 48.72 -8.53
C LYS A 715 10.37 49.19 -8.42
N ARG A 716 10.60 50.40 -8.95
CA ARG A 716 11.78 51.26 -8.86
C ARG A 716 11.28 52.70 -9.10
N PRO A 717 11.94 53.72 -8.55
CA PRO A 717 12.79 53.66 -7.36
C PRO A 717 12.02 53.12 -6.14
#